data_AF-A0A8B6F9J2-F1
#
_entry.id   AF-A0A8B6F9J2-F1
#
_cell.length_a   1.000
_cell.length_b   1.000
_cell.length_c   1.000
_cell.angle_alpha   90.00
_cell.angle_beta   90.00
_cell.angle_gamma   90.00
#
_symmetry.space_group_name_H-M   'P 1'
#
loop_
_entity.id
_entity.type
_entity.pdbx_description
1 polymer ?
#
loop_
_entity_poly.entity_id
_entity_poly.type
_entity_poly.pdbx_seq_one_letter_code
_entity_poly.pdbx_strand_id
1 'polypeptide(L)'
;MKREYGGVAIIWKKEINENIKELIDGGNRIQAIHIQQGDKPICLINVYMPSDSKNADIEYKDTLAQIDEMIEKYKDTHEIIVCGDMNGSLDRSSTPHDKILKTFCKEKCIGNTEKCPVKETFYHQNEIINKIRQIDVLDTDPENTSDHVPVILTLNSQLKKVREKATTIIAKPKWTDCDHQIYKEVINKDLPKLMQKSKGIIEQDIRNLEKLLHKAGEAAIPKYPLKIKIKSKGKAIWNEQIDKASKQSKNAYKVWRQHGAPQERSNELKIKMTAAKRILRKAQRQAYVSQRESTAGKIMKASNADTKLFHKLINMQRKTPLTNTKILKLNEKTAEDEPSIMNIWQEHFQQLATPTIEENFDTEKLELVEIQNNIIESIEREKGQGIDLVNVKEVNKAIEKLKAGKAPDEDGISAEHYKHGMEELTPFIVHLLNLILTYLDVPIFLKTGILTPILKKEKDKTLPSSYRGITVTKTFAKILQSILKDRVDSVFNNIQNSLQRGFTEGVSSLCAAFLTSKAIEESKKLKILLILITLDAEKAFDKLNHEILFNKLYHYGIRGKLWILLRNLYKGMSSIKVKWEGQCTEDVMVLQGIQQGAKLSTTLYKCYNNVILDSILKSGLGACIGDIQVPAPTCADDIAVLANSTADAQGILDIVQHHTSRDLVKINPTKSEAVLYNAKGSNISTLHAI
;
A
#
# COMPACT_ATOMS: atom_id res chain seq x y z
N MET A 1 -29.04 15.37 27.10
CA MET A 1 -28.15 15.19 25.94
C MET A 1 -29.02 14.48 24.90
N LYS A 2 -29.55 15.20 23.90
CA LYS A 2 -30.32 14.57 22.82
C LYS A 2 -29.36 13.64 22.07
N ARG A 3 -29.70 12.35 21.94
CA ARG A 3 -28.98 11.43 21.05
C ARG A 3 -29.22 11.92 19.61
N GLU A 4 -28.16 12.18 18.85
CA GLU A 4 -28.26 12.82 17.53
C GLU A 4 -28.71 11.86 16.41
N TYR A 5 -28.69 10.54 16.63
CA TYR A 5 -29.21 9.55 15.67
C TYR A 5 -29.79 8.34 16.43
N GLY A 6 -31.07 8.04 16.20
CA GLY A 6 -31.71 6.76 16.54
C GLY A 6 -31.68 5.84 15.32
N GLY A 7 -31.57 4.52 15.53
CA GLY A 7 -31.53 3.57 14.42
C GLY A 7 -31.73 2.12 14.86
N VAL A 8 -31.96 1.26 13.88
CA VAL A 8 -32.21 -0.18 14.07
C VAL A 8 -30.89 -0.96 13.99
N ALA A 9 -30.78 -2.04 14.75
CA ALA A 9 -29.64 -2.96 14.70
C ALA A 9 -30.14 -4.41 14.73
N ILE A 10 -29.51 -5.29 13.94
CA ILE A 10 -29.66 -6.74 14.06
C ILE A 10 -28.34 -7.32 14.59
N ILE A 11 -28.42 -8.11 15.66
CA ILE A 11 -27.27 -8.77 16.27
C ILE A 11 -27.49 -10.28 16.20
N TRP A 12 -26.46 -11.02 15.78
CA TRP A 12 -26.50 -12.48 15.69
C TRP A 12 -25.32 -13.13 16.42
N LYS A 13 -25.46 -14.43 16.71
CA LYS A 13 -24.36 -15.24 17.24
C LYS A 13 -23.29 -15.44 16.16
N LYS A 14 -22.02 -15.30 16.53
CA LYS A 14 -20.87 -15.45 15.60
C LYS A 14 -20.91 -16.75 14.78
N GLU A 15 -21.46 -17.82 15.35
CA GLU A 15 -21.59 -19.14 14.73
C GLU A 15 -22.39 -19.16 13.41
N ILE A 16 -23.25 -18.16 13.17
CA ILE A 16 -24.08 -18.10 11.96
C ILE A 16 -23.58 -17.07 10.94
N ASN A 17 -22.41 -16.46 11.17
CA ASN A 17 -21.90 -15.35 10.37
C ASN A 17 -21.70 -15.70 8.88
N GLU A 18 -21.27 -16.92 8.57
CA GLU A 18 -21.05 -17.37 7.19
C GLU A 18 -22.35 -17.64 6.42
N ASN A 19 -23.45 -17.82 7.14
CA ASN A 19 -24.79 -17.99 6.56
C ASN A 19 -25.48 -16.65 6.33
N ILE A 20 -24.91 -15.54 6.81
CA ILE A 20 -25.52 -14.22 6.69
C ILE A 20 -24.92 -13.48 5.50
N LYS A 21 -25.76 -13.10 4.55
CA LYS A 21 -25.45 -12.08 3.54
C LYS A 21 -26.13 -10.79 3.97
N GLU A 22 -25.33 -9.76 4.22
CA GLU A 22 -25.85 -8.45 4.56
C GLU A 22 -26.45 -7.80 3.30
N LEU A 23 -27.66 -7.28 3.43
CA LEU A 23 -28.30 -6.44 2.43
C LEU A 23 -28.62 -5.11 3.10
N ILE A 24 -27.98 -4.04 2.66
CA ILE A 24 -28.32 -2.69 3.13
C ILE A 24 -29.15 -2.05 2.05
N ASP A 25 -30.46 -1.92 2.28
CA ASP A 25 -31.13 -0.64 2.06
C ASP A 25 -32.49 -0.54 2.76
N GLY A 26 -32.84 0.67 3.18
CA GLY A 26 -34.02 1.01 4.00
C GLY A 26 -33.81 2.21 4.96
N GLY A 27 -32.63 2.85 4.91
CA GLY A 27 -32.30 4.01 5.75
C GLY A 27 -32.11 3.71 7.24
N ASN A 28 -32.28 4.72 8.11
CA ASN A 28 -32.00 4.58 9.55
C ASN A 28 -33.07 3.76 10.32
N ARG A 29 -34.21 3.45 9.69
CA ARG A 29 -35.40 2.85 10.33
C ARG A 29 -35.66 1.40 9.93
N ILE A 30 -34.99 0.88 8.91
CA ILE A 30 -35.16 -0.49 8.42
C ILE A 30 -33.77 -1.09 8.21
N GLN A 31 -33.55 -2.30 8.73
CA GLN A 31 -32.39 -3.13 8.40
C GLN A 31 -32.86 -4.52 8.01
N ALA A 32 -32.26 -5.10 6.97
CA ALA A 32 -32.56 -6.48 6.58
C ALA A 32 -31.29 -7.32 6.49
N ILE A 33 -31.41 -8.61 6.83
CA ILE A 33 -30.35 -9.59 6.59
C ILE A 33 -30.90 -10.82 5.92
N HIS A 34 -30.08 -11.44 5.07
CA HIS A 34 -30.41 -12.70 4.42
C HIS A 34 -29.69 -13.83 5.13
N ILE A 35 -30.43 -14.81 5.63
CA ILE A 35 -29.92 -15.98 6.34
C ILE A 35 -30.08 -17.20 5.43
N GLN A 36 -28.96 -17.71 4.92
CA GLN A 36 -28.92 -18.88 4.05
C GLN A 36 -29.25 -20.15 4.83
N GLN A 37 -30.44 -20.72 4.57
CA GLN A 37 -30.95 -21.93 5.21
C GLN A 37 -31.83 -22.72 4.23
N GLY A 38 -31.75 -24.06 4.25
CA GLY A 38 -32.64 -24.93 3.46
C GLY A 38 -32.66 -24.63 1.95
N ASP A 39 -33.80 -24.88 1.32
CA ASP A 39 -34.03 -24.63 -0.12
C ASP A 39 -34.44 -23.18 -0.42
N LYS A 40 -35.02 -22.47 0.56
CA LYS A 40 -35.34 -21.03 0.48
C LYS A 40 -34.68 -20.26 1.64
N PRO A 41 -33.83 -19.24 1.36
CA PRO A 41 -33.22 -18.41 2.39
C PRO A 41 -34.27 -17.58 3.17
N ILE A 42 -33.92 -17.15 4.38
CA ILE A 42 -34.78 -16.28 5.20
C ILE A 42 -34.33 -14.83 5.03
N CYS A 43 -35.25 -13.91 4.76
CA CYS A 43 -35.05 -12.47 4.84
C CYS A 43 -35.65 -11.95 6.16
N LEU A 44 -34.78 -11.52 7.08
CA LEU A 44 -35.19 -10.93 8.35
C LEU A 44 -35.11 -9.40 8.25
N ILE A 45 -36.25 -8.73 8.33
CA ILE A 45 -36.39 -7.27 8.24
C ILE A 45 -36.71 -6.74 9.65
N ASN A 46 -35.79 -5.97 10.24
CA ASN A 46 -35.98 -5.29 11.51
C ASN A 46 -36.36 -3.82 11.27
N VAL A 47 -37.41 -3.35 11.94
CA VAL A 47 -38.06 -2.06 11.67
C VAL A 47 -38.19 -1.23 12.96
N TYR A 48 -38.04 0.07 12.82
CA TYR A 48 -38.38 1.07 13.83
C TYR A 48 -39.31 2.13 13.22
N MET A 49 -40.61 1.89 13.38
CA MET A 49 -41.66 2.74 12.81
C MET A 49 -41.68 4.13 13.48
N PRO A 50 -42.07 5.19 12.78
CA PRO A 50 -42.17 6.53 13.36
C PRO A 50 -43.17 6.61 14.53
N SER A 51 -42.78 7.28 15.61
CA SER A 51 -43.66 7.63 16.74
C SER A 51 -44.09 9.10 16.66
N ASP A 52 -45.37 9.41 16.92
CA ASP A 52 -46.03 10.74 16.92
C ASP A 52 -45.10 11.97 16.76
N SER A 53 -44.89 12.37 15.50
CA SER A 53 -44.24 13.62 15.06
C SER A 53 -45.23 14.52 14.31
N LYS A 54 -44.88 15.79 14.03
CA LYS A 54 -45.77 16.74 13.31
C LYS A 54 -46.22 16.27 11.91
N ASN A 55 -45.54 15.27 11.32
CA ASN A 55 -45.86 14.63 10.03
C ASN A 55 -45.93 13.09 10.14
N ALA A 56 -46.24 12.55 11.33
CA ALA A 56 -46.09 11.12 11.64
C ALA A 56 -46.77 10.19 10.62
N ASP A 57 -47.98 10.54 10.17
CA ASP A 57 -48.78 9.67 9.29
C ASP A 57 -48.20 9.51 7.89
N ILE A 58 -47.49 10.53 7.39
CA ILE A 58 -46.82 10.48 6.08
C ILE A 58 -45.56 9.62 6.21
N GLU A 59 -44.73 9.89 7.21
CA GLU A 59 -43.49 9.12 7.48
C GLU A 59 -43.80 7.64 7.76
N TYR A 60 -44.91 7.37 8.46
CA TYR A 60 -45.38 6.01 8.76
C TYR A 60 -45.81 5.26 7.48
N LYS A 61 -46.53 5.94 6.57
CA LYS A 61 -46.90 5.36 5.26
C LYS A 61 -45.69 5.14 4.36
N ASP A 62 -44.75 6.08 4.33
CA ASP A 62 -43.52 5.95 3.54
C ASP A 62 -42.66 4.78 4.03
N THR A 63 -42.57 4.59 5.35
CA THR A 63 -41.85 3.45 5.94
C THR A 63 -42.55 2.12 5.60
N LEU A 64 -43.88 2.06 5.60
CA LEU A 64 -44.63 0.87 5.16
C LEU A 64 -44.44 0.58 3.67
N ALA A 65 -44.36 1.62 2.82
CA ALA A 65 -44.11 1.44 1.38
C ALA A 65 -42.72 0.84 1.11
N GLN A 66 -41.71 1.21 1.89
CA GLN A 66 -40.37 0.61 1.80
C GLN A 66 -40.37 -0.86 2.23
N ILE A 67 -41.09 -1.18 3.31
CA ILE A 67 -41.27 -2.58 3.75
C ILE A 67 -41.97 -3.39 2.67
N ASP A 68 -42.99 -2.82 2.02
CA ASP A 68 -43.71 -3.45 0.92
C ASP A 68 -42.82 -3.75 -0.29
N GLU A 69 -42.00 -2.79 -0.70
CA GLU A 69 -41.04 -2.99 -1.79
C GLU A 69 -40.07 -4.15 -1.50
N MET A 70 -39.58 -4.25 -0.25
CA MET A 70 -38.73 -5.36 0.17
C MET A 70 -39.46 -6.69 0.19
N ILE A 71 -40.73 -6.71 0.62
CA ILE A 71 -41.57 -7.91 0.60
C ILE A 71 -41.78 -8.37 -0.84
N GLU A 72 -42.22 -7.47 -1.73
CA GLU A 72 -42.48 -7.77 -3.14
C GLU A 72 -41.24 -8.27 -3.88
N LYS A 73 -40.07 -7.70 -3.59
CA LYS A 73 -38.80 -8.09 -4.18
C LYS A 73 -38.38 -9.52 -3.84
N TYR A 74 -38.70 -9.99 -2.63
CA TYR A 74 -38.18 -11.25 -2.11
C TYR A 74 -39.23 -12.33 -1.86
N LYS A 75 -40.53 -12.05 -2.02
CA LYS A 75 -41.63 -12.98 -1.71
C LYS A 75 -41.52 -14.36 -2.38
N ASP A 76 -41.01 -14.42 -3.60
CA ASP A 76 -40.92 -15.67 -4.37
C ASP A 76 -39.64 -16.47 -4.03
N THR A 77 -38.59 -15.75 -3.61
CA THR A 77 -37.23 -16.28 -3.45
C THR A 77 -36.84 -16.54 -2.00
N HIS A 78 -37.46 -15.86 -1.04
CA HIS A 78 -37.13 -15.91 0.38
C HIS A 78 -38.37 -16.18 1.23
N GLU A 79 -38.15 -16.72 2.42
CA GLU A 79 -39.11 -16.64 3.51
C GLU A 79 -38.89 -15.32 4.26
N ILE A 80 -39.94 -14.51 4.44
CA ILE A 80 -39.80 -13.16 4.98
C ILE A 80 -40.32 -13.10 6.41
N ILE A 81 -39.51 -12.54 7.31
CA ILE A 81 -39.87 -12.20 8.68
C ILE A 81 -39.69 -10.70 8.84
N VAL A 82 -40.77 -9.98 9.14
CA VAL A 82 -40.70 -8.56 9.50
C VAL A 82 -40.90 -8.44 11.00
N CYS A 83 -40.00 -7.77 11.71
CA CYS A 83 -40.05 -7.63 13.16
C CYS A 83 -39.58 -6.24 13.58
N GLY A 84 -39.84 -5.85 14.83
CA GLY A 84 -39.31 -4.63 15.41
C GLY A 84 -40.38 -3.80 16.09
N ASP A 85 -40.05 -2.55 16.40
CA ASP A 85 -40.99 -1.63 17.02
C ASP A 85 -41.87 -1.00 15.96
N MET A 86 -43.16 -1.34 16.02
CA MET A 86 -44.11 -0.98 14.99
C MET A 86 -44.87 0.30 15.33
N ASN A 87 -44.75 0.83 16.55
CA ASN A 87 -45.43 2.05 17.02
C ASN A 87 -46.93 2.11 16.65
N GLY A 88 -47.56 0.93 16.54
CA GLY A 88 -48.94 0.73 16.13
C GLY A 88 -49.39 -0.65 16.58
N SER A 89 -50.70 -0.85 16.74
CA SER A 89 -51.25 -2.08 17.32
C SER A 89 -52.36 -2.65 16.44
N LEU A 90 -52.25 -3.94 16.13
CA LEU A 90 -53.30 -4.71 15.44
C LEU A 90 -54.49 -5.03 16.37
N ASP A 91 -54.32 -4.99 17.68
CA ASP A 91 -55.42 -5.20 18.64
C ASP A 91 -56.25 -3.94 18.88
N ARG A 92 -55.72 -2.76 18.56
CA ARG A 92 -56.34 -1.44 18.84
C ARG A 92 -56.78 -0.80 17.53
N SER A 93 -57.76 0.09 17.58
CA SER A 93 -58.19 0.88 16.40
C SER A 93 -58.31 2.37 16.75
N SER A 94 -57.63 2.77 17.83
CA SER A 94 -57.78 4.07 18.46
C SER A 94 -56.91 5.15 17.81
N THR A 95 -55.78 4.78 17.21
CA THR A 95 -54.84 5.74 16.60
C THR A 95 -54.85 5.67 15.06
N PRO A 96 -54.40 6.73 14.36
CA PRO A 96 -54.19 6.69 12.91
C PRO A 96 -53.23 5.58 12.48
N HIS A 97 -52.14 5.35 13.21
CA HIS A 97 -51.15 4.29 12.93
C HIS A 97 -51.75 2.89 13.09
N ASP A 98 -52.59 2.66 14.10
CA ASP A 98 -53.33 1.40 14.27
C ASP A 98 -54.17 1.08 13.02
N LYS A 99 -54.87 2.09 12.48
CA LYS A 99 -55.73 1.93 11.29
C LYS A 99 -54.92 1.71 10.02
N ILE A 100 -53.86 2.49 9.80
CA ILE A 100 -52.98 2.39 8.62
C ILE A 100 -52.31 1.01 8.58
N LEU A 101 -51.76 0.56 9.72
CA LEU A 101 -51.12 -0.73 9.85
C LEU A 101 -52.10 -1.89 9.58
N LYS A 102 -53.33 -1.83 10.11
CA LYS A 102 -54.37 -2.82 9.84
C LYS A 102 -54.74 -2.92 8.37
N THR A 103 -54.90 -1.78 7.70
CA THR A 103 -55.19 -1.74 6.26
C THR A 103 -54.06 -2.37 5.46
N PHE A 104 -52.81 -2.00 5.76
CA PHE A 104 -51.63 -2.57 5.13
C PHE A 104 -51.56 -4.10 5.27
N CYS A 105 -51.75 -4.62 6.49
CA CYS A 105 -51.76 -6.06 6.72
C CYS A 105 -52.89 -6.79 5.97
N LYS A 106 -54.08 -6.16 5.88
CA LYS A 106 -55.23 -6.72 5.17
C LYS A 106 -55.02 -6.76 3.65
N GLU A 107 -54.46 -5.69 3.06
CA GLU A 107 -54.19 -5.59 1.62
C GLU A 107 -53.13 -6.57 1.14
N LYS A 108 -52.15 -6.87 2.01
CA LYS A 108 -51.00 -7.72 1.66
C LYS A 108 -51.16 -9.19 2.06
N CYS A 109 -52.37 -9.62 2.43
CA CYS A 109 -52.66 -10.98 2.89
C CYS A 109 -51.70 -11.46 4.00
N ILE A 110 -51.34 -10.55 4.90
CA ILE A 110 -50.40 -10.76 6.01
C ILE A 110 -51.18 -11.48 7.13
N GLY A 111 -51.19 -12.82 7.11
CA GLY A 111 -52.18 -13.64 7.82
C GLY A 111 -51.91 -13.97 9.31
N ASN A 112 -50.66 -14.05 9.78
CA ASN A 112 -50.33 -14.45 11.16
C ASN A 112 -49.35 -13.47 11.80
N THR A 113 -49.83 -12.72 12.81
CA THR A 113 -49.02 -11.79 13.61
C THR A 113 -48.96 -12.29 15.05
N GLU A 114 -47.76 -12.33 15.62
CA GLU A 114 -47.57 -12.69 17.03
C GLU A 114 -46.98 -11.51 17.80
N LYS A 115 -47.54 -11.27 18.99
CA LYS A 115 -47.11 -10.20 19.87
C LYS A 115 -45.81 -10.59 20.57
N CYS A 116 -44.79 -9.74 20.47
CA CYS A 116 -43.57 -9.92 21.25
C CYS A 116 -43.84 -9.59 22.73
N PRO A 117 -43.02 -10.13 23.67
CA PRO A 117 -43.11 -9.82 25.10
C PRO A 117 -42.85 -8.34 25.47
N VAL A 118 -42.50 -7.49 24.49
CA VAL A 118 -42.30 -6.04 24.64
C VAL A 118 -43.48 -5.30 24.01
N LYS A 119 -43.96 -4.24 24.67
CA LYS A 119 -45.10 -3.42 24.20
C LYS A 119 -44.79 -2.83 22.81
N GLU A 120 -45.78 -2.84 21.91
CA GLU A 120 -45.70 -2.25 20.55
C GLU A 120 -44.70 -2.91 19.58
N THR A 121 -44.10 -4.02 19.99
CA THR A 121 -43.28 -4.89 19.12
C THR A 121 -44.09 -6.12 18.71
N PHE A 122 -44.11 -6.43 17.42
CA PHE A 122 -44.63 -7.69 16.90
C PHE A 122 -43.80 -8.14 15.70
N TYR A 123 -44.00 -9.38 15.27
CA TYR A 123 -43.41 -9.87 14.04
C TYR A 123 -44.45 -10.54 13.14
N HIS A 124 -44.15 -10.58 11.85
CA HIS A 124 -44.98 -11.21 10.82
C HIS A 124 -44.30 -12.45 10.22
N GLN A 125 -45.10 -13.48 9.93
CA GLN A 125 -44.73 -14.69 9.19
C GLN A 125 -45.66 -14.89 7.99
N ASN A 126 -45.09 -15.07 6.79
CA ASN A 126 -45.85 -15.63 5.66
C ASN A 126 -46.13 -17.13 5.91
N GLU A 127 -47.24 -17.66 5.35
CA GLU A 127 -47.72 -19.04 5.51
C GLU A 127 -46.68 -20.13 5.16
N ILE A 128 -45.72 -20.38 6.05
CA ILE A 128 -45.03 -21.67 6.26
C ILE A 128 -44.67 -21.75 7.75
N ILE A 129 -45.47 -22.53 8.46
CA ILE A 129 -45.45 -22.81 9.90
C ILE A 129 -44.14 -23.54 10.28
N ASN A 130 -43.48 -23.14 11.39
CA ASN A 130 -42.45 -23.87 12.18
C ASN A 130 -40.96 -23.44 12.17
N LYS A 131 -40.59 -22.16 11.97
CA LYS A 131 -39.17 -21.76 12.14
C LYS A 131 -38.81 -20.91 13.36
N ILE A 132 -39.71 -20.25 14.08
CA ILE A 132 -39.34 -19.59 15.35
C ILE A 132 -39.53 -20.58 16.49
N ARG A 133 -38.47 -20.89 17.22
CA ARG A 133 -38.45 -21.82 18.36
C ARG A 133 -38.80 -21.13 19.67
N GLN A 134 -38.29 -19.92 19.88
CA GLN A 134 -38.40 -19.18 21.14
C GLN A 134 -38.13 -17.69 20.92
N ILE A 135 -38.82 -16.85 21.68
CA ILE A 135 -38.62 -15.40 21.73
C ILE A 135 -38.40 -15.00 23.19
N ASP A 136 -37.26 -14.38 23.49
CA ASP A 136 -36.89 -13.96 24.85
C ASP A 136 -36.57 -12.44 24.88
N VAL A 137 -36.67 -11.84 26.06
CA VAL A 137 -36.24 -10.45 26.31
C VAL A 137 -34.88 -10.48 27.00
N LEU A 138 -33.93 -9.66 26.53
CA LEU A 138 -32.64 -9.53 27.19
C LEU A 138 -32.75 -8.51 28.35
N ASP A 139 -32.90 -8.99 29.59
CA ASP A 139 -33.20 -8.18 30.80
C ASP A 139 -32.18 -7.05 31.13
N THR A 140 -31.00 -7.01 30.49
CA THR A 140 -30.02 -5.94 30.72
C THR A 140 -29.21 -5.60 29.46
N ASP A 141 -29.17 -4.31 29.12
CA ASP A 141 -28.11 -3.73 28.29
C ASP A 141 -27.07 -3.07 29.23
N PRO A 142 -25.98 -3.77 29.59
CA PRO A 142 -24.96 -3.25 30.50
C PRO A 142 -24.21 -2.01 29.94
N GLU A 143 -24.31 -1.73 28.63
CA GLU A 143 -23.63 -0.64 27.95
C GLU A 143 -24.55 0.56 27.62
N ASN A 144 -25.86 0.44 27.86
CA ASN A 144 -26.88 1.48 27.61
C ASN A 144 -26.84 2.01 26.16
N THR A 145 -26.74 1.07 25.23
CA THR A 145 -26.66 1.27 23.78
C THR A 145 -28.01 1.61 23.16
N SER A 146 -29.13 1.15 23.73
CA SER A 146 -30.50 1.43 23.25
C SER A 146 -31.41 2.00 24.35
N ASP A 147 -32.47 2.73 23.97
CA ASP A 147 -33.62 3.11 24.81
C ASP A 147 -34.75 2.06 24.82
N HIS A 148 -34.69 1.07 23.92
CA HIS A 148 -35.56 -0.10 23.89
C HIS A 148 -34.81 -1.37 24.32
N VAL A 149 -35.53 -2.33 24.90
CA VAL A 149 -34.94 -3.62 25.34
C VAL A 149 -34.79 -4.57 24.14
N PRO A 150 -33.62 -5.18 23.90
CA PRO A 150 -33.44 -6.12 22.79
C PRO A 150 -34.30 -7.38 22.92
N VAL A 151 -34.83 -7.83 21.78
CA VAL A 151 -35.56 -9.11 21.66
C VAL A 151 -34.65 -10.15 21.03
N ILE A 152 -34.61 -11.35 21.61
CA ILE A 152 -33.84 -12.49 21.11
C ILE A 152 -34.78 -13.41 20.35
N LEU A 153 -34.52 -13.59 19.06
CA LEU A 153 -35.23 -14.53 18.19
C LEU A 153 -34.42 -15.82 18.02
N THR A 154 -34.99 -16.97 18.41
CA THR A 154 -34.37 -18.28 18.16
C THR A 154 -35.08 -18.98 17.01
N LEU A 155 -34.33 -19.39 15.97
CA LEU A 155 -34.86 -20.07 14.80
C LEU A 155 -34.56 -21.59 14.80
N ASN A 156 -35.53 -22.43 14.43
CA ASN A 156 -35.34 -23.84 14.07
C ASN A 156 -34.64 -23.93 12.70
N SER A 157 -33.37 -24.34 12.70
CA SER A 157 -32.57 -24.40 11.47
C SER A 157 -31.55 -25.51 11.45
N GLN A 158 -31.46 -26.22 10.32
CA GLN A 158 -30.32 -27.04 9.95
C GLN A 158 -29.37 -26.20 9.10
N LEU A 159 -28.41 -25.53 9.74
CA LEU A 159 -27.37 -24.80 9.02
C LEU A 159 -26.42 -25.81 8.36
N LYS A 160 -26.20 -25.70 7.05
CA LYS A 160 -25.10 -26.42 6.38
C LYS A 160 -23.81 -25.95 7.05
N LYS A 161 -23.15 -26.84 7.82
CA LYS A 161 -21.77 -26.62 8.24
C LYS A 161 -20.92 -26.58 6.99
N VAL A 162 -20.64 -25.38 6.48
CA VAL A 162 -19.48 -25.18 5.62
C VAL A 162 -18.29 -25.56 6.49
N ARG A 163 -17.63 -26.67 6.18
CA ARG A 163 -16.34 -26.96 6.80
C ARG A 163 -15.41 -25.85 6.31
N GLU A 164 -15.20 -24.84 7.13
CA GLU A 164 -13.97 -24.05 7.06
C GLU A 164 -12.83 -25.09 7.00
N LYS A 165 -12.14 -25.20 5.87
CA LYS A 165 -10.71 -25.44 6.00
C LYS A 165 -10.27 -24.22 6.79
N ALA A 166 -10.03 -24.41 8.09
CA ALA A 166 -9.39 -23.39 8.89
C ALA A 166 -8.11 -23.04 8.13
N THR A 167 -8.13 -21.93 7.39
CA THR A 167 -6.92 -21.30 6.91
C THR A 167 -6.29 -20.82 8.20
N THR A 168 -5.56 -21.72 8.85
CA THR A 168 -4.71 -21.36 9.96
C THR A 168 -3.85 -20.27 9.36
N ILE A 169 -4.11 -19.02 9.73
CA ILE A 169 -3.34 -17.92 9.19
C ILE A 169 -1.96 -18.16 9.80
N ILE A 170 -1.05 -18.75 9.03
CA ILE A 170 0.28 -19.09 9.50
C ILE A 170 1.06 -17.77 9.50
N ALA A 171 1.78 -17.50 10.59
CA ALA A 171 2.63 -16.32 10.66
C ALA A 171 3.63 -16.34 9.50
N LYS A 172 4.05 -15.16 9.02
CA LYS A 172 5.10 -15.08 8.00
C LYS A 172 6.31 -15.95 8.42
N PRO A 173 6.94 -16.69 7.48
CA PRO A 173 8.04 -17.58 7.80
C PRO A 173 9.13 -16.83 8.57
N LYS A 174 9.50 -17.35 9.73
CA LYS A 174 10.56 -16.78 10.56
C LYS A 174 11.87 -17.45 10.20
N TRP A 175 12.52 -16.94 9.15
CA TRP A 175 13.77 -17.48 8.59
C TRP A 175 14.91 -17.60 9.61
N THR A 176 14.88 -16.87 10.72
CA THR A 176 15.85 -17.03 11.83
C THR A 176 15.74 -18.38 12.53
N ASP A 177 14.61 -19.06 12.40
CA ASP A 177 14.33 -20.35 13.03
C ASP A 177 14.43 -21.50 12.01
N CYS A 178 15.02 -21.24 10.84
CA CYS A 178 15.19 -22.23 9.78
C CYS A 178 16.21 -23.30 10.20
N ASP A 179 15.83 -24.57 10.13
CA ASP A 179 16.77 -25.69 10.22
C ASP A 179 17.51 -25.84 8.89
N HIS A 180 18.75 -25.35 8.87
CA HIS A 180 19.59 -25.35 7.66
C HIS A 180 19.88 -26.76 7.16
N GLN A 181 19.99 -27.76 8.05
CA GLN A 181 20.31 -29.12 7.63
C GLN A 181 19.11 -29.75 6.93
N ILE A 182 17.91 -29.63 7.50
CA ILE A 182 16.68 -30.10 6.86
C ILE A 182 16.45 -29.41 5.52
N TYR A 183 16.70 -28.09 5.45
CA TYR A 183 16.57 -27.33 4.20
C TYR A 183 17.47 -27.93 3.11
N LYS A 184 18.76 -28.13 3.42
CA LYS A 184 19.76 -28.70 2.51
C LYS A 184 19.41 -30.13 2.10
N GLU A 185 18.96 -30.98 3.02
CA GLU A 185 18.56 -32.35 2.73
C GLU A 185 17.41 -32.42 1.71
N VAL A 186 16.41 -31.54 1.86
CA VAL A 186 15.28 -31.46 0.90
C VAL A 186 15.76 -31.03 -0.48
N ILE A 187 16.63 -30.01 -0.56
CA ILE A 187 17.19 -29.56 -1.85
C ILE A 187 18.01 -30.68 -2.50
N ASN A 188 18.96 -31.28 -1.78
CA ASN A 188 19.84 -32.33 -2.31
C ASN A 188 19.09 -33.58 -2.78
N LYS A 189 17.96 -33.90 -2.14
CA LYS A 189 17.13 -35.05 -2.52
C LYS A 189 16.39 -34.87 -3.85
N ASP A 190 15.92 -33.66 -4.14
CA ASP A 190 14.99 -33.41 -5.24
C ASP A 190 15.57 -32.59 -6.40
N LEU A 191 16.61 -31.77 -6.15
CA LEU A 191 17.26 -30.97 -7.18
C LEU A 191 17.85 -31.82 -8.33
N PRO A 192 18.56 -32.95 -8.08
CA PRO A 192 19.09 -33.78 -9.18
C PRO A 192 18.01 -34.32 -10.12
N LYS A 193 16.85 -34.68 -9.57
CA LYS A 193 15.69 -35.16 -10.36
C LYS A 193 15.11 -34.04 -11.22
N LEU A 194 15.13 -32.82 -10.70
CA LEU A 194 14.66 -31.64 -11.40
C LEU A 194 15.62 -31.30 -12.55
N MET A 195 16.94 -31.35 -12.31
CA MET A 195 17.95 -31.16 -13.35
C MET A 195 17.84 -32.19 -14.49
N GLN A 196 17.63 -33.46 -14.17
CA GLN A 196 17.42 -34.51 -15.19
C GLN A 196 16.13 -34.34 -16.00
N LYS A 197 15.11 -33.72 -15.40
CA LYS A 197 13.82 -33.46 -16.06
C LYS A 197 13.76 -32.13 -16.78
N SER A 198 14.79 -31.28 -16.66
CA SER A 198 14.85 -30.00 -17.36
C SER A 198 14.76 -30.26 -18.86
N LYS A 199 13.77 -29.65 -19.50
CA LYS A 199 13.51 -29.77 -20.95
C LYS A 199 14.03 -28.56 -21.72
N GLY A 200 14.81 -27.68 -21.08
CA GLY A 200 15.22 -26.40 -21.64
C GLY A 200 14.09 -25.36 -21.71
N ILE A 201 12.92 -25.65 -21.16
CA ILE A 201 11.81 -24.70 -21.07
C ILE A 201 12.03 -23.86 -19.81
N ILE A 202 12.72 -22.74 -19.97
CA ILE A 202 13.24 -21.89 -18.88
C ILE A 202 12.15 -21.55 -17.85
N GLU A 203 10.96 -21.15 -18.30
CA GLU A 203 9.86 -20.81 -17.39
C GLU A 203 9.41 -22.00 -16.54
N GLN A 204 9.20 -23.16 -17.16
CA GLN A 204 8.76 -24.35 -16.43
C GLN A 204 9.82 -24.82 -15.43
N ASP A 205 11.10 -24.72 -15.80
CA ASP A 205 12.22 -25.13 -14.95
C ASP A 205 12.40 -24.19 -13.75
N ILE A 206 12.23 -22.87 -13.94
CA ILE A 206 12.22 -21.91 -12.82
C ILE A 206 11.01 -22.14 -11.92
N ARG A 207 9.81 -22.38 -12.46
CA ARG A 207 8.63 -22.70 -11.64
C ARG A 207 8.82 -23.99 -10.84
N ASN A 208 9.50 -24.99 -11.41
CA ASN A 208 9.84 -26.20 -10.68
C ASN A 208 10.85 -25.92 -9.54
N LEU A 209 11.83 -25.06 -9.79
CA LEU A 209 12.78 -24.60 -8.77
C LEU A 209 12.06 -23.90 -7.63
N GLU A 210 11.14 -22.98 -7.92
CA GLU A 210 10.36 -22.26 -6.91
C GLU A 210 9.50 -23.21 -6.05
N LYS A 211 8.90 -24.24 -6.66
CA LYS A 211 8.19 -25.30 -5.92
C LYS A 211 9.12 -26.06 -4.96
N LEU A 212 10.34 -26.36 -5.38
CA LEU A 212 11.34 -27.00 -4.53
C LEU A 212 11.76 -26.07 -3.37
N LEU A 213 11.96 -24.78 -3.65
CA LEU A 213 12.27 -23.77 -2.62
C LEU A 213 11.17 -23.67 -1.56
N HIS A 214 9.91 -23.66 -1.99
CA HIS A 214 8.76 -23.71 -1.09
C HIS A 214 8.76 -24.97 -0.23
N LYS A 215 8.93 -26.13 -0.86
CA LYS A 215 8.98 -27.43 -0.15
C LYS A 215 10.07 -27.45 0.91
N ALA A 216 11.27 -26.95 0.59
CA ALA A 216 12.37 -26.86 1.53
C ALA A 216 12.06 -25.88 2.68
N GLY A 217 11.49 -24.72 2.37
CA GLY A 217 11.08 -23.73 3.38
C GLY A 217 10.00 -24.26 4.32
N GLU A 218 9.00 -24.97 3.79
CA GLU A 218 7.94 -25.58 4.59
C GLU A 218 8.43 -26.70 5.51
N ALA A 219 9.43 -27.46 5.09
CA ALA A 219 10.03 -28.53 5.89
C ALA A 219 10.96 -27.99 6.99
N ALA A 220 11.74 -26.95 6.68
CA ALA A 220 12.79 -26.45 7.55
C ALA A 220 12.33 -25.36 8.52
N ILE A 221 11.24 -24.65 8.24
CA ILE A 221 10.80 -23.51 9.05
C ILE A 221 9.61 -23.92 9.92
N PRO A 222 9.72 -23.82 11.26
CA PRO A 222 8.60 -24.07 12.15
C PRO A 222 7.38 -23.20 11.82
N LYS A 223 6.23 -23.84 11.61
CA LYS A 223 4.96 -23.14 11.39
C LYS A 223 4.39 -22.69 12.74
N TYR A 224 4.31 -21.39 12.93
CA TYR A 224 3.61 -20.82 14.09
C TYR A 224 2.21 -20.36 13.67
N PRO A 225 1.16 -20.71 14.42
CA PRO A 225 -0.14 -20.07 14.22
C PRO A 225 0.03 -18.57 14.44
N LEU A 226 -0.55 -17.72 13.58
CA LEU A 226 -0.66 -16.31 13.92
C LEU A 226 -1.41 -16.24 15.25
N LYS A 227 -0.71 -15.82 16.30
CA LYS A 227 -1.37 -15.31 17.49
C LYS A 227 -2.20 -14.14 16.99
N ILE A 228 -3.51 -14.35 16.84
CA ILE A 228 -4.46 -13.25 16.71
C ILE A 228 -4.21 -12.43 17.96
N LYS A 229 -3.45 -11.35 17.82
CA LYS A 229 -3.49 -10.30 18.82
C LYS A 229 -4.92 -9.81 18.73
N ILE A 230 -5.78 -10.34 19.59
CA ILE A 230 -6.95 -9.62 20.05
C ILE A 230 -6.34 -8.27 20.40
N LYS A 231 -6.60 -7.25 19.57
CA LYS A 231 -6.24 -5.89 19.92
C LYS A 231 -6.95 -5.71 21.24
N SER A 232 -6.22 -5.83 22.36
CA SER A 232 -6.77 -5.42 23.62
C SER A 232 -7.11 -3.97 23.36
N LYS A 233 -8.40 -3.64 23.26
CA LYS A 233 -8.88 -2.27 23.44
C LYS A 233 -8.65 -1.83 24.92
N GLY A 234 -7.69 -2.43 25.62
CA GLY A 234 -7.09 -2.01 26.88
C GLY A 234 -5.93 -1.07 26.57
N LYS A 235 -6.14 0.20 26.88
CA LYS A 235 -5.29 1.36 26.58
C LYS A 235 -3.88 1.17 27.17
N ALA A 236 -2.84 1.50 26.41
CA ALA A 236 -1.40 1.29 26.68
C ALA A 236 -0.83 1.85 28.01
N ILE A 237 -1.66 2.50 28.83
CA ILE A 237 -1.31 3.10 30.12
C ILE A 237 -1.86 2.34 31.33
N TRP A 238 -2.64 1.27 31.14
CA TRP A 238 -3.34 0.59 32.24
C TRP A 238 -2.38 -0.11 33.21
N ASN A 239 -2.50 0.19 34.51
CA ASN A 239 -1.70 -0.39 35.60
C ASN A 239 -2.59 -0.62 36.84
N GLU A 240 -2.04 -1.22 37.89
CA GLU A 240 -2.79 -1.55 39.12
C GLU A 240 -3.42 -0.31 39.80
N GLN A 241 -2.73 0.83 39.76
CA GLN A 241 -3.24 2.09 40.32
C GLN A 241 -4.45 2.62 39.54
N ILE A 242 -4.40 2.54 38.21
CA ILE A 242 -5.53 2.91 37.33
C ILE A 242 -6.67 1.92 37.50
N ASP A 243 -6.40 0.63 37.67
CA ASP A 243 -7.43 -0.39 37.91
C ASP A 243 -8.19 -0.13 39.21
N LYS A 244 -7.49 0.12 40.32
CA LYS A 244 -8.07 0.49 41.60
C LYS A 244 -8.89 1.78 41.50
N ALA A 245 -8.33 2.83 40.89
CA ALA A 245 -9.03 4.10 40.70
C ALA A 245 -10.24 3.98 39.76
N SER A 246 -10.19 3.09 38.77
CA SER A 246 -11.29 2.83 37.83
C SER A 246 -12.45 2.13 38.54
N LYS A 247 -12.17 1.10 39.34
CA LYS A 247 -13.16 0.40 40.17
C LYS A 247 -13.85 1.37 41.14
N GLN A 248 -13.08 2.20 41.84
CA GLN A 248 -13.61 3.24 42.73
C GLN A 248 -14.50 4.25 41.99
N SER A 249 -14.05 4.73 40.82
CA SER A 249 -14.84 5.66 40.00
C SER A 249 -16.15 5.04 39.47
N LYS A 250 -16.14 3.75 39.10
CA LYS A 250 -17.32 3.02 38.64
C LYS A 250 -18.32 2.82 39.78
N ASN A 251 -17.84 2.42 40.96
CA ASN A 251 -18.69 2.23 42.14
C ASN A 251 -19.33 3.55 42.59
N ALA A 252 -18.55 4.63 42.69
CA ALA A 252 -19.08 5.95 43.06
C ALA A 252 -20.12 6.47 42.05
N TYR A 253 -19.93 6.18 40.76
CA TYR A 253 -20.91 6.52 39.73
C TYR A 253 -22.18 5.66 39.81
N LYS A 254 -22.06 4.36 40.10
CA LYS A 254 -23.20 3.46 40.30
C LYS A 254 -24.07 3.93 41.47
N VAL A 255 -23.46 4.21 42.62
CA VAL A 255 -24.15 4.72 43.81
C VAL A 255 -24.83 6.05 43.53
N TRP A 256 -24.15 6.99 42.86
CA TRP A 256 -24.75 8.28 42.47
C TRP A 256 -25.95 8.12 41.53
N ARG A 257 -25.89 7.19 40.56
CA ARG A 257 -26.99 6.94 39.62
C ARG A 257 -28.19 6.27 40.29
N GLN A 258 -27.95 5.32 41.20
CA GLN A 258 -29.02 4.63 41.95
C GLN A 258 -29.85 5.58 42.82
N HIS A 259 -29.28 6.70 43.25
CA HIS A 259 -29.95 7.71 44.07
C HIS A 259 -30.52 8.88 43.24
N GLY A 260 -30.94 8.61 42.01
CA GLY A 260 -31.60 9.62 41.14
C GLY A 260 -30.66 10.65 40.52
N ALA A 261 -29.34 10.43 40.56
CA ALA A 261 -28.33 11.28 39.91
C ALA A 261 -28.40 12.78 40.34
N PRO A 262 -28.29 13.09 41.64
CA PRO A 262 -28.48 14.44 42.18
C PRO A 262 -27.50 15.44 41.58
N GLN A 263 -27.99 16.64 41.23
CA GLN A 263 -27.23 17.67 40.51
C GLN A 263 -26.73 18.84 41.35
N GLU A 264 -27.17 18.97 42.59
CA GLU A 264 -26.72 20.03 43.49
C GLU A 264 -25.23 19.90 43.84
N ARG A 265 -24.51 21.03 43.87
CA ARG A 265 -23.04 21.04 44.09
C ARG A 265 -22.66 20.68 45.53
N SER A 266 -23.53 20.93 46.49
CA SER A 266 -23.39 20.57 47.91
C SER A 266 -23.70 19.09 48.19
N ASN A 267 -24.28 18.37 47.22
CA ASN A 267 -24.68 16.98 47.44
C ASN A 267 -23.46 16.05 47.56
N GLU A 268 -23.38 15.32 48.67
CA GLU A 268 -22.25 14.45 48.99
C GLU A 268 -21.98 13.37 47.93
N LEU A 269 -23.01 12.78 47.33
CA LEU A 269 -22.85 11.72 46.33
C LEU A 269 -22.23 12.27 45.03
N LYS A 270 -22.60 13.50 44.65
CA LYS A 270 -22.00 14.20 43.50
C LYS A 270 -20.54 14.59 43.79
N ILE A 271 -20.23 15.03 45.01
CA ILE A 271 -18.86 15.35 45.45
C ILE A 271 -17.99 14.08 45.43
N LYS A 272 -18.46 12.98 46.03
CA LYS A 272 -17.76 11.68 46.05
C LYS A 272 -17.52 11.12 44.64
N MET A 273 -18.52 11.17 43.75
CA MET A 273 -18.36 10.75 42.35
C MET A 273 -17.33 11.61 41.60
N THR A 274 -17.37 12.93 41.79
CA THR A 274 -16.46 13.87 41.13
C THR A 274 -15.02 13.68 41.61
N ALA A 275 -14.83 13.47 42.91
CA ALA A 275 -13.53 13.16 43.50
C ALA A 275 -12.95 11.85 42.95
N ALA A 276 -13.73 10.78 42.90
CA ALA A 276 -13.29 9.49 42.34
C ALA A 276 -12.90 9.59 40.86
N LYS A 277 -13.65 10.35 40.05
CA LYS A 277 -13.29 10.65 38.65
C LYS A 277 -11.99 11.46 38.54
N ARG A 278 -11.75 12.42 39.45
CA ARG A 278 -10.50 13.20 39.48
C ARG A 278 -9.29 12.32 39.80
N ILE A 279 -9.43 11.40 40.76
CA ILE A 279 -8.37 10.45 41.14
C ILE A 279 -8.00 9.54 39.95
N LEU A 280 -9.00 9.00 39.24
CA LEU A 280 -8.76 8.21 38.03
C LEU A 280 -8.01 9.00 36.95
N ARG A 281 -8.41 10.26 36.69
CA ARG A 281 -7.72 11.13 35.73
C ARG A 281 -6.28 11.43 36.14
N LYS A 282 -6.01 11.62 37.44
CA LYS A 282 -4.66 11.84 37.97
C LYS A 282 -3.77 10.62 37.76
N ALA A 283 -4.27 9.42 38.10
CA ALA A 283 -3.55 8.16 37.89
C ALA A 283 -3.23 7.91 36.40
N GLN A 284 -4.18 8.19 35.51
CA GLN A 284 -3.97 8.10 34.06
C GLN A 284 -2.90 9.07 33.54
N ARG A 285 -2.89 10.31 34.05
CA ARG A 285 -1.87 11.32 33.68
C ARG A 285 -0.47 10.92 34.15
N GLN A 286 -0.34 10.43 35.38
CA GLN A 286 0.95 9.98 35.92
C GLN A 286 1.51 8.81 35.11
N ALA A 287 0.69 7.79 34.82
CA ALA A 287 1.11 6.66 33.99
C ALA A 287 1.55 7.08 32.58
N TYR A 288 0.88 8.08 32.00
CA TYR A 288 1.24 8.64 30.70
C TYR A 288 2.61 9.35 30.72
N VAL A 289 2.86 10.16 31.75
CA VAL A 289 4.14 10.87 31.93
C VAL A 289 5.29 9.87 32.11
N SER A 290 5.17 8.89 33.00
CA SER A 290 6.22 7.90 33.24
C SER A 290 6.51 7.03 32.01
N GLN A 291 5.47 6.66 31.24
CA GLN A 291 5.65 5.93 29.99
C GLN A 291 6.42 6.76 28.94
N ARG A 292 6.12 8.06 28.85
CA ARG A 292 6.81 8.99 27.94
C ARG A 292 8.29 9.14 28.31
N GLU A 293 8.60 9.33 29.60
CA GLU A 293 9.98 9.43 30.09
C GLU A 293 10.79 8.15 29.87
N SER A 294 10.21 6.99 30.19
CA SER A 294 10.85 5.68 29.94
C SER A 294 11.13 5.46 28.45
N THR A 295 10.21 5.87 27.58
CA THR A 295 10.38 5.72 26.14
C THR A 295 11.44 6.68 25.59
N ALA A 296 11.45 7.93 26.05
CA ALA A 296 12.49 8.90 25.70
C ALA A 296 13.89 8.38 26.11
N GLY A 297 14.02 7.82 27.31
CA GLY A 297 15.28 7.19 27.76
C GLY A 297 15.73 6.02 26.88
N LYS A 298 14.80 5.17 26.42
CA LYS A 298 15.11 4.07 25.48
C LYS A 298 15.52 4.58 24.10
N ILE A 299 14.88 5.63 23.59
CA ILE A 299 15.21 6.26 22.31
C ILE A 299 16.62 6.86 22.38
N MET A 300 16.94 7.58 23.46
CA MET A 300 18.24 8.23 23.63
C MET A 300 19.37 7.20 23.73
N LYS A 301 19.16 6.09 24.46
CA LYS A 301 20.12 4.97 24.50
C LYS A 301 20.29 4.31 23.13
N ALA A 302 19.19 4.08 22.40
CA ALA A 302 19.25 3.45 21.08
C ALA A 302 19.93 4.35 20.02
N SER A 303 19.78 5.67 20.12
CA SER A 303 20.40 6.64 19.20
C SER A 303 21.91 6.51 19.11
N ASN A 304 22.56 6.07 20.20
CA ASN A 304 24.01 6.01 20.29
C ASN A 304 24.59 4.60 20.00
N ALA A 305 23.74 3.58 19.87
CA ALA A 305 24.18 2.18 19.85
C ALA A 305 23.54 1.31 18.77
N ASP A 306 22.30 1.58 18.35
CA ASP A 306 21.58 0.76 17.38
C ASP A 306 20.59 1.61 16.56
N THR A 307 21.02 1.99 15.36
CA THR A 307 20.24 2.78 14.40
C THR A 307 18.91 2.10 14.02
N LYS A 308 18.85 0.76 13.96
CA LYS A 308 17.61 0.03 13.62
C LYS A 308 16.63 0.08 14.77
N LEU A 309 17.09 -0.15 16.01
CA LEU A 309 16.27 -0.03 17.21
C LEU A 309 15.80 1.41 17.43
N PHE A 310 16.68 2.39 17.20
CA PHE A 310 16.34 3.81 17.25
C PHE A 310 15.18 4.15 16.30
N HIS A 311 15.29 3.82 15.02
CA HIS A 311 14.22 4.08 14.05
C HIS A 311 12.95 3.30 14.37
N LYS A 312 13.05 2.07 14.89
CA LYS A 312 11.90 1.29 15.35
C LYS A 312 11.16 2.00 16.50
N LEU A 313 11.88 2.47 17.52
CA LEU A 313 11.30 3.16 18.67
C LEU A 313 10.69 4.51 18.28
N ILE A 314 11.36 5.27 17.40
CA ILE A 314 10.81 6.51 16.83
C ILE A 314 9.53 6.24 16.04
N ASN A 315 9.51 5.19 15.20
CA ASN A 315 8.33 4.84 14.41
C ASN A 315 7.17 4.34 15.27
N MET A 316 7.43 3.74 16.43
CA MET A 316 6.40 3.38 17.41
C MET A 316 5.78 4.59 18.13
N GLN A 317 6.51 5.72 18.23
CA GLN A 317 6.01 6.97 18.81
C GLN A 317 5.24 7.83 17.81
N ARG A 318 5.52 7.66 16.51
CA ARG A 318 4.70 8.25 15.46
C ARG A 318 3.32 7.60 15.53
N LYS A 319 2.25 8.42 15.53
CA LYS A 319 0.93 7.90 15.18
C LYS A 319 1.11 7.24 13.82
N THR A 320 0.95 5.92 13.74
CA THR A 320 0.82 5.25 12.44
C THR A 320 -0.29 6.00 11.73
N PRO A 321 -0.01 6.66 10.58
CA PRO A 321 -1.09 7.26 9.82
C PRO A 321 -2.17 6.19 9.66
N LEU A 322 -3.43 6.57 9.87
CA LEU A 322 -4.54 5.71 9.48
C LEU A 322 -4.27 5.20 8.06
N THR A 323 -4.55 3.91 7.89
CA THR A 323 -5.00 3.24 6.66
C THR A 323 -5.06 4.16 5.44
N ASN A 324 -4.42 3.69 4.36
CA ASN A 324 -4.74 3.97 2.97
C ASN A 324 -5.99 4.84 2.77
N THR A 325 -5.85 5.91 1.98
CA THR A 325 -6.98 6.80 1.72
C THR A 325 -8.18 5.97 1.21
N LYS A 326 -9.37 6.30 1.71
CA LYS A 326 -10.62 5.78 1.16
C LYS A 326 -11.12 6.57 -0.04
N ILE A 327 -10.40 7.65 -0.39
CA ILE A 327 -10.77 8.56 -1.46
C ILE A 327 -9.54 8.82 -2.32
N LEU A 328 -9.65 8.58 -3.61
CA LEU A 328 -8.66 9.01 -4.60
C LEU A 328 -9.27 9.95 -5.61
N LYS A 329 -8.50 10.95 -6.01
CA LYS A 329 -8.86 11.95 -7.01
C LYS A 329 -7.83 11.95 -8.12
N LEU A 330 -8.26 11.64 -9.33
CA LEU A 330 -7.44 11.69 -10.53
C LEU A 330 -8.19 12.49 -11.59
N ASN A 331 -7.62 13.62 -12.01
CA ASN A 331 -8.30 14.59 -12.87
C ASN A 331 -9.64 15.03 -12.25
N GLU A 332 -10.74 14.95 -13.00
CA GLU A 332 -12.09 15.26 -12.53
C GLU A 332 -12.80 14.06 -11.85
N LYS A 333 -12.16 12.89 -11.80
CA LYS A 333 -12.73 11.67 -11.20
C LYS A 333 -12.41 11.61 -9.71
N THR A 334 -13.43 11.32 -8.89
CA THR A 334 -13.29 10.98 -7.47
C THR A 334 -13.80 9.55 -7.25
N ALA A 335 -12.97 8.70 -6.67
CA ALA A 335 -13.33 7.33 -6.29
C ALA A 335 -13.38 7.21 -4.77
N GLU A 336 -14.45 6.58 -4.27
CA GLU A 336 -14.68 6.36 -2.82
C GLU A 336 -14.94 4.88 -2.47
N ASP A 337 -15.26 4.06 -3.47
CA ASP A 337 -15.40 2.61 -3.38
C ASP A 337 -14.15 1.86 -3.88
N GLU A 338 -13.96 0.63 -3.40
CA GLU A 338 -12.78 -0.19 -3.68
C GLU A 338 -12.56 -0.45 -5.19
N PRO A 339 -13.55 -0.88 -5.99
CA PRO A 339 -13.41 -1.03 -7.44
C PRO A 339 -12.95 0.26 -8.14
N SER A 340 -13.59 1.40 -7.87
CA SER A 340 -13.22 2.67 -8.49
C SER A 340 -11.82 3.14 -8.09
N ILE A 341 -11.41 2.88 -6.85
CA ILE A 341 -10.05 3.16 -6.36
C ILE A 341 -9.01 2.32 -7.12
N MET A 342 -9.30 1.03 -7.34
CA MET A 342 -8.43 0.15 -8.12
C MET A 342 -8.31 0.61 -9.58
N ASN A 343 -9.41 1.06 -10.18
CA ASN A 343 -9.39 1.64 -11.53
C ASN A 343 -8.57 2.93 -11.60
N ILE A 344 -8.70 3.83 -10.62
CA ILE A 344 -7.86 5.03 -10.55
C ILE A 344 -6.37 4.67 -10.41
N TRP A 345 -6.04 3.64 -9.61
CA TRP A 345 -4.65 3.19 -9.50
C TRP A 345 -4.11 2.64 -10.81
N GLN A 346 -4.88 1.80 -11.48
CA GLN A 346 -4.50 1.26 -12.79
C GLN A 346 -4.31 2.39 -13.81
N GLU A 347 -5.29 3.30 -13.92
CA GLU A 347 -5.24 4.46 -14.83
C GLU A 347 -4.02 5.34 -14.53
N HIS A 348 -3.76 5.65 -13.26
CA HIS A 348 -2.62 6.47 -12.87
C HIS A 348 -1.28 5.87 -13.27
N PHE A 349 -1.05 4.58 -12.95
CA PHE A 349 0.22 3.93 -13.28
C PHE A 349 0.33 3.59 -14.77
N GLN A 350 -0.78 3.36 -15.46
CA GLN A 350 -0.79 3.22 -16.91
C GLN A 350 -0.39 4.53 -17.60
N GLN A 351 -0.94 5.68 -17.17
CA GLN A 351 -0.53 7.00 -17.67
C GLN A 351 0.95 7.30 -17.42
N LEU A 352 1.49 6.89 -16.25
CA LEU A 352 2.92 7.04 -15.97
C LEU A 352 3.78 6.15 -16.86
N ALA A 353 3.31 4.94 -17.13
CA ALA A 353 4.05 3.91 -17.85
C ALA A 353 3.91 4.03 -19.39
N THR A 354 3.10 4.96 -19.88
CA THR A 354 2.92 5.26 -21.31
C THR A 354 3.55 6.62 -21.65
N PRO A 355 4.42 6.70 -22.67
CA PRO A 355 4.94 7.98 -23.17
C PRO A 355 3.83 8.96 -23.50
N THR A 356 3.91 10.17 -22.96
CA THR A 356 3.05 11.29 -23.37
C THR A 356 3.76 12.04 -24.48
N ILE A 357 3.25 11.97 -25.70
CA ILE A 357 3.74 12.76 -26.83
C ILE A 357 3.08 14.14 -26.70
N GLU A 358 3.82 15.15 -26.27
CA GLU A 358 3.34 16.54 -26.28
C GLU A 358 3.23 17.05 -27.73
N GLU A 359 2.35 18.02 -28.01
CA GLU A 359 2.11 18.54 -29.38
C GLU A 359 3.38 19.04 -30.09
N ASN A 360 4.40 19.47 -29.34
CA ASN A 360 5.68 19.97 -29.84
C ASN A 360 6.80 18.92 -29.85
N PHE A 361 6.49 17.65 -29.59
CA PHE A 361 7.50 16.59 -29.58
C PHE A 361 7.80 16.09 -30.99
N ASP A 362 9.08 15.95 -31.28
CA ASP A 362 9.60 15.41 -32.54
C ASP A 362 9.42 13.88 -32.57
N THR A 363 8.25 13.43 -33.03
CA THR A 363 7.93 12.00 -33.17
C THR A 363 8.82 11.31 -34.18
N GLU A 364 9.21 12.00 -35.25
CA GLU A 364 10.12 11.47 -36.27
C GLU A 364 11.46 11.07 -35.65
N LYS A 365 11.98 11.86 -34.70
CA LYS A 365 13.21 11.53 -33.99
C LYS A 365 13.12 10.27 -33.14
N LEU A 366 11.99 10.03 -32.47
CA LEU A 366 11.81 8.81 -31.69
C LEU A 366 11.74 7.58 -32.61
N GLU A 367 11.03 7.69 -33.73
CA GLU A 367 10.97 6.65 -34.76
C GLU A 367 12.36 6.35 -35.33
N LEU A 368 13.16 7.39 -35.60
CA LEU A 368 14.55 7.22 -36.04
C LEU A 368 15.41 6.47 -35.01
N VAL A 369 15.25 6.75 -33.71
CA VAL A 369 15.96 6.04 -32.64
C VAL A 369 15.56 4.57 -32.59
N GLU A 370 14.26 4.26 -32.74
CA GLU A 370 13.78 2.88 -32.80
C GLU A 370 14.34 2.14 -34.03
N ILE A 371 14.33 2.76 -35.21
CA ILE A 371 14.93 2.22 -36.43
C ILE A 371 16.42 1.95 -36.22
N GLN A 372 17.16 2.91 -35.65
CA GLN A 372 18.57 2.74 -35.32
C GLN A 372 18.79 1.54 -34.39
N ASN A 373 18.00 1.41 -33.32
CA ASN A 373 18.11 0.28 -32.41
C ASN A 373 17.80 -1.06 -33.08
N ASN A 374 16.83 -1.12 -33.99
CA ASN A 374 16.52 -2.33 -34.76
C ASN A 374 17.65 -2.73 -35.71
N ILE A 375 18.30 -1.74 -36.36
CA ILE A 375 19.50 -1.96 -37.18
C ILE A 375 20.67 -2.44 -36.31
N ILE A 376 20.92 -1.77 -35.18
CA ILE A 376 21.95 -2.16 -34.20
C ILE A 376 21.71 -3.60 -33.74
N GLU A 377 20.47 -3.96 -33.38
CA GLU A 377 20.14 -5.31 -32.93
C GLU A 377 20.48 -6.36 -34.01
N SER A 378 20.13 -6.09 -35.26
CA SER A 378 20.42 -7.00 -36.38
C SER A 378 21.93 -7.19 -36.58
N ILE A 379 22.69 -6.09 -36.55
CA ILE A 379 24.16 -6.11 -36.67
C ILE A 379 24.80 -6.86 -35.49
N GLU A 380 24.38 -6.56 -34.26
CA GLU A 380 24.95 -7.18 -33.06
C GLU A 380 24.58 -8.66 -32.91
N ARG A 381 23.46 -9.10 -33.51
CA ARG A 381 23.11 -10.54 -33.56
C ARG A 381 24.03 -11.31 -34.49
N GLU A 382 24.41 -10.72 -35.63
CA GLU A 382 25.25 -11.38 -36.64
C GLU A 382 26.75 -11.25 -36.34
N LYS A 383 27.20 -10.05 -35.95
CA LYS A 383 28.62 -9.67 -35.88
C LYS A 383 29.04 -9.16 -34.50
N GLY A 384 28.10 -9.06 -33.57
CA GLY A 384 28.36 -8.53 -32.24
C GLY A 384 29.23 -9.43 -31.39
N GLN A 385 29.85 -8.82 -30.37
CA GLN A 385 30.60 -9.57 -29.37
C GLN A 385 29.69 -10.56 -28.65
N GLY A 386 30.22 -11.76 -28.39
CA GLY A 386 29.57 -12.77 -27.56
C GLY A 386 29.29 -12.26 -26.13
N ILE A 387 28.50 -13.03 -25.38
CA ILE A 387 28.29 -12.80 -23.96
C ILE A 387 28.93 -13.96 -23.18
N ASP A 388 29.77 -13.63 -22.20
CA ASP A 388 30.40 -14.65 -21.36
C ASP A 388 29.34 -15.40 -20.55
N LEU A 389 29.45 -16.71 -20.47
CA LEU A 389 28.56 -17.51 -19.65
C LEU A 389 28.74 -17.15 -18.18
N VAL A 390 27.63 -17.12 -17.44
CA VAL A 390 27.60 -16.94 -16.00
C VAL A 390 28.29 -18.12 -15.33
N ASN A 391 29.11 -17.83 -14.33
CA ASN A 391 29.74 -18.84 -13.47
C ASN A 391 29.19 -18.84 -12.03
N VAL A 392 29.60 -19.85 -11.26
CA VAL A 392 29.22 -20.05 -9.84
C VAL A 392 29.55 -18.82 -8.97
N LYS A 393 30.70 -18.16 -9.21
CA LYS A 393 31.11 -16.99 -8.41
C LYS A 393 30.19 -15.80 -8.65
N GLU A 394 29.80 -15.55 -9.90
CA GLU A 394 28.85 -14.48 -10.25
C GLU A 394 27.48 -14.72 -9.59
N VAL A 395 26.98 -15.96 -9.60
CA VAL A 395 25.70 -16.31 -8.97
C VAL A 395 25.76 -16.18 -7.45
N ASN A 396 26.81 -16.72 -6.81
CA ASN A 396 26.97 -16.59 -5.35
C ASN A 396 27.01 -15.13 -4.92
N LYS A 397 27.81 -14.30 -5.61
CA LYS A 397 27.88 -12.85 -5.37
C LYS A 397 26.51 -12.18 -5.56
N ALA A 398 25.75 -12.58 -6.56
CA ALA A 398 24.40 -12.04 -6.79
C ALA A 398 23.41 -12.40 -5.68
N ILE A 399 23.43 -13.65 -5.18
CA ILE A 399 22.60 -14.13 -4.07
C ILE A 399 22.99 -13.43 -2.77
N GLU A 400 24.29 -13.28 -2.48
CA GLU A 400 24.79 -12.56 -1.31
C GLU A 400 24.28 -11.12 -1.26
N LYS A 401 24.30 -10.43 -2.41
CA LYS A 401 23.78 -9.06 -2.56
C LYS A 401 22.26 -8.97 -2.37
N LEU A 402 21.49 -10.06 -2.27
CA LEU A 402 20.05 -9.97 -1.98
C LEU A 402 19.84 -9.50 -0.52
N LYS A 403 18.92 -8.56 -0.31
CA LYS A 403 18.62 -8.04 1.03
C LYS A 403 17.59 -8.96 1.71
N ALA A 404 17.98 -9.60 2.81
CA ALA A 404 17.08 -10.35 3.67
C ALA A 404 16.09 -9.44 4.43
N GLY A 405 14.99 -10.00 4.90
CA GLY A 405 13.91 -9.32 5.62
C GLY A 405 13.05 -8.40 4.73
N LYS A 406 13.13 -8.56 3.41
CA LYS A 406 12.28 -7.85 2.45
C LYS A 406 11.02 -8.64 2.15
N ALA A 407 10.03 -7.97 1.56
CA ALA A 407 8.82 -8.64 1.12
C ALA A 407 9.16 -9.73 0.10
N PRO A 408 8.52 -10.91 0.18
CA PRO A 408 8.62 -11.90 -0.88
C PRO A 408 8.04 -11.35 -2.19
N ASP A 409 8.40 -11.97 -3.30
CA ASP A 409 7.75 -11.75 -4.59
C ASP A 409 6.33 -12.33 -4.61
N GLU A 410 5.66 -12.22 -5.75
CA GLU A 410 4.26 -12.62 -5.93
C GLU A 410 4.01 -14.11 -5.69
N ASP A 411 5.04 -14.96 -5.86
CA ASP A 411 4.93 -16.41 -5.61
C ASP A 411 5.31 -16.77 -4.17
N GLY A 412 5.57 -15.78 -3.30
CA GLY A 412 5.98 -16.03 -1.92
C GLY A 412 7.47 -16.37 -1.78
N ILE A 413 8.27 -16.25 -2.84
CA ILE A 413 9.71 -16.51 -2.79
C ILE A 413 10.43 -15.26 -2.27
N SER A 414 11.38 -15.48 -1.37
CA SER A 414 12.14 -14.43 -0.69
C SER A 414 13.65 -14.64 -0.86
N ALA A 415 14.44 -13.62 -0.55
CA ALA A 415 15.91 -13.68 -0.64
C ALA A 415 16.49 -14.84 0.19
N GLU A 416 15.87 -15.16 1.31
CA GLU A 416 16.27 -16.21 2.24
C GLU A 416 16.20 -17.60 1.61
N HIS A 417 15.22 -17.89 0.75
CA HIS A 417 15.14 -19.17 0.05
C HIS A 417 16.45 -19.49 -0.71
N TYR A 418 16.99 -18.48 -1.40
CA TYR A 418 18.26 -18.63 -2.13
C TYR A 418 19.48 -18.61 -1.21
N LYS A 419 19.45 -17.83 -0.11
CA LYS A 419 20.58 -17.73 0.81
C LYS A 419 20.78 -19.00 1.65
N HIS A 420 19.70 -19.66 2.07
CA HIS A 420 19.79 -20.86 2.91
C HIS A 420 20.24 -22.11 2.14
N GLY A 421 19.92 -22.23 0.84
CA GLY A 421 20.35 -23.33 -0.03
C GLY A 421 21.40 -22.93 -1.07
N MET A 422 22.18 -21.87 -0.83
CA MET A 422 23.02 -21.24 -1.87
C MET A 422 23.95 -22.25 -2.56
N GLU A 423 24.71 -23.03 -1.79
CA GLU A 423 25.71 -23.95 -2.33
C GLU A 423 25.08 -25.02 -3.23
N GLU A 424 23.94 -25.57 -2.79
CA GLU A 424 23.23 -26.64 -3.48
C GLU A 424 22.50 -26.12 -4.74
N LEU A 425 21.91 -24.92 -4.67
CA LEU A 425 21.09 -24.35 -5.74
C LEU A 425 21.91 -23.73 -6.87
N THR A 426 23.09 -23.18 -6.56
CA THR A 426 23.87 -22.37 -7.51
C THR A 426 24.16 -23.09 -8.84
N PRO A 427 24.56 -24.37 -8.90
CA PRO A 427 24.82 -25.06 -10.17
C PRO A 427 23.61 -25.05 -11.12
N PHE A 428 22.41 -25.22 -10.58
CA PHE A 428 21.19 -25.20 -11.40
C PHE A 428 20.78 -23.79 -11.79
N ILE A 429 20.96 -22.80 -10.90
CA ILE A 429 20.75 -21.38 -11.23
C ILE A 429 21.69 -20.93 -12.35
N VAL A 430 22.98 -21.34 -12.30
CA VAL A 430 23.96 -21.09 -13.37
C VAL A 430 23.46 -21.65 -14.70
N HIS A 431 22.99 -22.90 -14.71
CA HIS A 431 22.45 -23.52 -15.91
C HIS A 431 21.28 -22.72 -16.50
N LEU A 432 20.29 -22.35 -15.67
CA LEU A 432 19.11 -21.58 -16.11
C LEU A 432 19.47 -20.18 -16.63
N LEU A 433 20.39 -19.48 -15.96
CA LEU A 433 20.87 -18.18 -16.42
C LEU A 433 21.62 -18.30 -17.75
N ASN A 434 22.43 -19.34 -17.92
CA ASN A 434 23.15 -19.56 -19.17
C ASN A 434 22.24 -19.91 -20.35
N LEU A 435 21.10 -20.56 -20.10
CA LEU A 435 20.05 -20.70 -21.13
C LEU A 435 19.50 -19.34 -21.54
N ILE A 436 19.14 -18.48 -20.57
CA ILE A 436 18.68 -17.10 -20.84
C ILE A 436 19.71 -16.32 -21.68
N LEU A 437 20.99 -16.40 -21.31
CA LEU A 437 22.08 -15.71 -22.02
C LEU A 437 22.32 -16.28 -23.42
N THR A 438 22.12 -17.58 -23.62
CA THR A 438 22.34 -18.24 -24.92
C THR A 438 21.22 -17.90 -25.89
N TYR A 439 19.96 -17.94 -25.43
CA TYR A 439 18.79 -17.56 -26.25
C TYR A 439 18.62 -16.04 -26.40
N LEU A 440 19.31 -15.26 -25.57
CA LEU A 440 19.17 -13.80 -25.48
C LEU A 440 17.73 -13.35 -25.22
N ASP A 441 16.93 -14.19 -24.56
CA ASP A 441 15.53 -13.91 -24.27
C ASP A 441 15.24 -14.09 -22.79
N VAL A 442 14.54 -13.11 -22.23
CA VAL A 442 14.09 -13.11 -20.84
C VAL A 442 12.60 -13.43 -20.84
N PRO A 443 12.18 -14.56 -20.26
CA PRO A 443 10.77 -14.93 -20.18
C PRO A 443 9.89 -13.83 -19.55
N ILE A 444 8.68 -13.64 -20.08
CA ILE A 444 7.75 -12.59 -19.64
C ILE A 444 7.47 -12.69 -18.13
N PHE A 445 7.32 -13.89 -17.58
CA PHE A 445 7.06 -14.06 -16.14
C PHE A 445 8.21 -13.56 -15.22
N LEU A 446 9.43 -13.38 -15.73
CA LEU A 446 10.54 -12.74 -15.00
C LEU A 446 10.51 -11.22 -15.10
N LYS A 447 9.72 -10.67 -16.03
CA LYS A 447 9.48 -9.24 -16.23
C LYS A 447 8.25 -8.74 -15.45
N THR A 448 7.50 -9.63 -14.81
CA THR A 448 6.33 -9.29 -13.99
C THR A 448 6.74 -8.69 -12.64
N GLY A 449 5.81 -7.98 -12.01
CA GLY A 449 5.99 -7.52 -10.65
C GLY A 449 4.75 -6.95 -10.01
N ILE A 450 4.77 -6.87 -8.69
CA ILE A 450 3.71 -6.22 -7.90
C ILE A 450 4.18 -4.83 -7.52
N LEU A 451 3.50 -3.80 -8.04
CA LEU A 451 3.69 -2.41 -7.68
C LEU A 451 2.86 -2.06 -6.46
N THR A 452 3.49 -1.57 -5.39
CA THR A 452 2.80 -1.07 -4.20
C THR A 452 2.93 0.45 -4.12
N PRO A 453 1.82 1.22 -4.13
CA PRO A 453 1.85 2.67 -3.94
C PRO A 453 2.25 3.02 -2.50
N ILE A 454 3.28 3.85 -2.32
CA ILE A 454 3.75 4.31 -1.02
C ILE A 454 3.67 5.83 -0.94
N LEU A 455 2.86 6.34 0.00
CA LEU A 455 2.66 7.77 0.20
C LEU A 455 3.98 8.49 0.52
N LYS A 456 4.27 9.56 -0.22
CA LYS A 456 5.36 10.49 0.10
C LYS A 456 5.02 11.21 1.41
N LYS A 457 6.02 11.41 2.27
CA LYS A 457 5.82 12.10 3.56
C LYS A 457 5.18 13.47 3.31
N GLU A 458 4.18 13.81 4.13
CA GLU A 458 3.55 15.14 4.16
C GLU A 458 2.90 15.58 2.84
N LYS A 459 2.58 14.64 1.95
CA LYS A 459 1.80 14.89 0.72
C LYS A 459 0.34 14.49 0.90
N ASP A 460 -0.52 15.08 0.06
CA ASP A 460 -1.95 14.82 0.09
C ASP A 460 -2.23 13.36 -0.30
N LYS A 461 -2.78 12.59 0.64
CA LYS A 461 -3.09 11.18 0.47
C LYS A 461 -4.21 10.92 -0.55
N THR A 462 -5.00 11.93 -0.93
CA THR A 462 -6.10 11.79 -1.90
C THR A 462 -5.63 11.84 -3.35
N LEU A 463 -4.40 12.30 -3.59
CA LEU A 463 -3.84 12.43 -4.94
C LEU A 463 -2.91 11.24 -5.25
N PRO A 464 -3.15 10.45 -6.31
CA PRO A 464 -2.25 9.37 -6.73
C PRO A 464 -0.80 9.84 -6.96
N SER A 465 -0.59 11.05 -7.47
CA SER A 465 0.72 11.67 -7.70
C SER A 465 1.59 11.85 -6.43
N SER A 466 0.94 11.86 -5.26
CA SER A 466 1.59 11.89 -3.95
C SER A 466 2.21 10.56 -3.55
N TYR A 467 1.97 9.47 -4.30
CA TYR A 467 2.51 8.14 -4.01
C TYR A 467 3.72 7.84 -4.90
N ARG A 468 4.58 6.94 -4.44
CA ARG A 468 5.65 6.31 -5.22
C ARG A 468 5.24 4.88 -5.51
N GLY A 469 5.30 4.45 -6.76
CA GLY A 469 5.13 3.03 -7.10
C GLY A 469 6.43 2.28 -6.82
N ILE A 470 6.44 1.39 -5.84
CA ILE A 470 7.58 0.48 -5.62
C ILE A 470 7.22 -0.89 -6.17
N THR A 471 7.96 -1.36 -7.18
CA THR A 471 7.73 -2.66 -7.80
C THR A 471 8.58 -3.74 -7.14
N VAL A 472 7.93 -4.81 -6.68
CA VAL A 472 8.59 -6.03 -6.23
C VAL A 472 8.56 -7.03 -7.38
N THR A 473 9.72 -7.26 -7.99
CA THR A 473 9.91 -8.30 -9.03
C THR A 473 10.25 -9.65 -8.43
N LYS A 474 10.20 -10.70 -9.27
CA LYS A 474 10.67 -12.06 -8.96
C LYS A 474 12.08 -12.05 -8.37
N THR A 475 12.29 -12.87 -7.35
CA THR A 475 13.59 -12.98 -6.69
C THR A 475 14.65 -13.55 -7.65
N PHE A 476 14.26 -14.49 -8.53
CA PHE A 476 15.14 -14.99 -9.59
C PHE A 476 15.56 -13.88 -10.57
N ALA A 477 14.61 -13.02 -10.99
CA ALA A 477 14.91 -11.87 -11.85
C ALA A 477 15.90 -10.89 -11.20
N LYS A 478 15.84 -10.70 -9.87
CA LYS A 478 16.83 -9.88 -9.13
C LYS A 478 18.24 -10.47 -9.17
N ILE A 479 18.39 -11.80 -9.25
CA ILE A 479 19.70 -12.46 -9.41
C ILE A 479 20.25 -12.15 -10.80
N LEU A 480 19.46 -12.38 -11.86
CA LEU A 480 19.82 -12.03 -13.24
C LEU A 480 20.21 -10.55 -13.36
N GLN A 481 19.35 -9.64 -12.90
CA GLN A 481 19.60 -8.19 -12.94
C GLN A 481 20.85 -7.79 -12.14
N SER A 482 21.18 -8.50 -11.05
CA SER A 482 22.40 -8.22 -10.29
C SER A 482 23.66 -8.59 -11.06
N ILE A 483 23.62 -9.64 -11.86
CA ILE A 483 24.74 -10.06 -12.72
C ILE A 483 24.88 -9.10 -13.90
N LEU A 484 23.77 -8.79 -14.58
CA LEU A 484 23.76 -7.82 -15.67
C LEU A 484 24.25 -6.45 -15.23
N LYS A 485 23.88 -6.02 -14.01
CA LYS A 485 24.38 -4.77 -13.43
C LYS A 485 25.90 -4.77 -13.31
N ASP A 486 26.48 -5.82 -12.73
CA ASP A 486 27.94 -5.89 -12.54
C ASP A 486 28.67 -5.86 -13.91
N ARG A 487 28.08 -6.46 -14.96
CA ARG A 487 28.61 -6.41 -16.32
C ARG A 487 28.49 -5.02 -16.94
N VAL A 488 27.35 -4.36 -16.81
CA VAL A 488 27.18 -2.97 -17.28
C VAL A 488 28.14 -2.02 -16.55
N ASP A 489 28.26 -2.15 -15.23
CA ASP A 489 29.17 -1.33 -14.41
C ASP A 489 30.63 -1.53 -14.84
N SER A 490 31.03 -2.74 -15.24
CA SER A 490 32.41 -3.01 -15.71
C SER A 490 32.79 -2.23 -16.98
N VAL A 491 31.81 -1.86 -17.80
CA VAL A 491 31.99 -1.00 -18.98
C VAL A 491 31.83 0.47 -18.61
N PHE A 492 30.78 0.80 -17.85
CA PHE A 492 30.36 2.18 -17.63
C PHE A 492 31.17 2.92 -16.55
N ASN A 493 31.69 2.23 -15.53
CA ASN A 493 32.33 2.91 -14.39
C ASN A 493 33.52 3.79 -14.79
N ASN A 494 34.27 3.41 -15.84
CA ASN A 494 35.44 4.17 -16.31
C ASN A 494 35.07 5.42 -17.13
N ILE A 495 33.83 5.49 -17.63
CA ILE A 495 33.32 6.61 -18.44
C ILE A 495 32.25 7.42 -17.70
N GLN A 496 31.87 6.98 -16.49
CA GLN A 496 30.92 7.68 -15.66
C GLN A 496 31.47 9.08 -15.32
N ASN A 497 30.65 10.10 -15.58
CA ASN A 497 31.00 11.46 -15.26
C ASN A 497 31.19 11.63 -13.74
N SER A 498 32.31 12.27 -13.37
CA SER A 498 32.69 12.44 -11.97
C SER A 498 31.71 13.31 -11.17
N LEU A 499 30.90 14.15 -11.82
CA LEU A 499 29.90 14.98 -11.16
C LEU A 499 28.69 14.19 -10.65
N GLN A 500 28.45 12.96 -11.16
CA GLN A 500 27.39 12.08 -10.65
C GLN A 500 27.84 11.36 -9.39
N ARG A 501 27.32 11.79 -8.24
CA ARG A 501 27.61 11.21 -6.92
C ARG A 501 26.53 10.24 -6.45
N GLY A 502 25.31 10.35 -6.98
CA GLY A 502 24.20 9.45 -6.63
C GLY A 502 24.40 8.04 -7.21
N PHE A 503 24.16 7.02 -6.39
CA PHE A 503 24.31 5.60 -6.78
C PHE A 503 25.71 5.22 -7.29
N THR A 504 26.74 5.97 -6.89
CA THR A 504 28.14 5.71 -7.22
C THR A 504 28.78 4.95 -6.05
N GLU A 505 29.42 3.82 -6.34
CA GLU A 505 30.08 3.01 -5.32
C GLU A 505 31.23 3.79 -4.66
N GLY A 506 31.36 3.69 -3.34
CA GLY A 506 32.38 4.40 -2.57
C GLY A 506 32.13 5.91 -2.40
N VAL A 507 31.01 6.45 -2.90
CA VAL A 507 30.72 7.89 -2.88
C VAL A 507 29.42 8.18 -2.12
N SER A 508 29.45 9.19 -1.26
CA SER A 508 28.28 9.65 -0.50
C SER A 508 27.50 10.71 -1.29
N SER A 509 26.17 10.74 -1.14
CA SER A 509 25.35 11.86 -1.63
C SER A 509 25.76 13.19 -1.01
N LEU A 510 26.35 13.17 0.19
CA LEU A 510 26.91 14.36 0.85
C LEU A 510 28.07 14.98 0.06
N CYS A 511 28.73 14.24 -0.83
CA CYS A 511 29.81 14.79 -1.66
C CYS A 511 29.29 15.87 -2.62
N ALA A 512 28.09 15.72 -3.20
CA ALA A 512 27.50 16.75 -4.05
C ALA A 512 27.22 18.02 -3.24
N ALA A 513 26.60 17.89 -2.06
CA ALA A 513 26.35 19.00 -1.15
C ALA A 513 27.64 19.68 -0.66
N PHE A 514 28.70 18.90 -0.43
CA PHE A 514 30.02 19.42 -0.05
C PHE A 514 30.63 20.25 -1.18
N LEU A 515 30.61 19.77 -2.43
CA LEU A 515 31.11 20.52 -3.59
C LEU A 515 30.35 21.83 -3.76
N THR A 516 29.01 21.79 -3.68
CA THR A 516 28.17 22.99 -3.70
C THR A 516 28.53 23.97 -2.58
N SER A 517 28.68 23.47 -1.35
CA SER A 517 29.04 24.31 -0.20
C SER A 517 30.42 24.95 -0.35
N LYS A 518 31.39 24.21 -0.91
CA LYS A 518 32.74 24.72 -1.16
C LYS A 518 32.79 25.75 -2.28
N ALA A 519 32.02 25.57 -3.34
CA ALA A 519 31.87 26.60 -4.37
C ALA A 519 31.31 27.92 -3.80
N ILE A 520 30.31 27.83 -2.90
CA ILE A 520 29.74 29.00 -2.21
C ILE A 520 30.77 29.67 -1.28
N GLU A 521 31.57 28.89 -0.57
CA GLU A 521 32.61 29.41 0.32
C GLU A 521 33.71 30.13 -0.46
N GLU A 522 34.22 29.50 -1.52
CA GLU A 522 35.26 30.08 -2.38
C GLU A 522 34.75 31.33 -3.12
N SER A 523 33.50 31.33 -3.61
CA SER A 523 32.95 32.54 -4.26
C SER A 523 32.85 33.72 -3.31
N LYS A 524 32.45 33.48 -2.06
CA LYS A 524 32.43 34.51 -1.00
C LYS A 524 33.83 35.02 -0.66
N LYS A 525 34.80 34.12 -0.54
CA LYS A 525 36.20 34.44 -0.22
C LYS A 525 36.85 35.27 -1.33
N LEU A 526 36.63 34.89 -2.58
CA LEU A 526 37.15 35.57 -3.77
C LEU A 526 36.32 36.80 -4.16
N LYS A 527 35.15 37.01 -3.52
CA LYS A 527 34.19 38.08 -3.82
C LYS A 527 33.74 38.06 -5.28
N ILE A 528 33.54 36.87 -5.83
CA ILE A 528 33.01 36.67 -7.18
C ILE A 528 31.52 36.28 -7.13
N LEU A 529 30.83 36.49 -8.25
CA LEU A 529 29.46 36.06 -8.42
C LEU A 529 29.38 34.53 -8.43
N LEU A 530 28.39 33.97 -7.75
CA LEU A 530 27.99 32.57 -7.92
C LEU A 530 26.47 32.48 -8.02
N ILE A 531 26.01 31.82 -9.07
CA ILE A 531 24.62 31.45 -9.31
C ILE A 531 24.50 29.95 -9.01
N LEU A 532 23.62 29.60 -8.09
CA LEU A 532 23.23 28.21 -7.81
C LEU A 532 21.82 28.00 -8.35
N ILE A 533 21.64 27.02 -9.23
CA ILE A 533 20.32 26.59 -9.71
C ILE A 533 20.14 25.12 -9.40
N THR A 534 19.10 24.75 -8.65
CA THR A 534 18.74 23.35 -8.42
C THR A 534 17.69 22.92 -9.42
N LEU A 535 17.89 21.79 -10.10
CA LEU A 535 16.98 21.22 -11.08
C LEU A 535 16.45 19.87 -10.57
N ASP A 536 15.12 19.67 -10.62
CA ASP A 536 14.43 18.41 -10.28
C ASP A 536 13.75 17.86 -11.54
N ALA A 537 14.11 16.64 -11.94
CA ALA A 537 13.44 15.95 -13.05
C ALA A 537 12.10 15.34 -12.61
N GLU A 538 11.04 15.59 -13.36
CA GLU A 538 9.69 15.13 -13.02
C GLU A 538 9.56 13.62 -13.20
N LYS A 539 9.51 12.88 -12.08
CA LYS A 539 9.31 11.41 -12.06
C LYS A 539 10.35 10.69 -12.93
N ALA A 540 11.61 11.05 -12.75
CA ALA A 540 12.71 10.66 -13.62
C ALA A 540 12.80 9.15 -13.90
N PHE A 541 12.59 8.29 -12.90
CA PHE A 541 12.60 6.84 -13.10
C PHE A 541 11.39 6.31 -13.88
N ASP A 542 10.23 6.96 -13.75
CA ASP A 542 8.97 6.47 -14.32
C ASP A 542 8.80 6.87 -15.79
N LYS A 543 9.47 7.94 -16.24
CA LYS A 543 9.31 8.52 -17.60
C LYS A 543 10.46 8.21 -18.58
N LEU A 544 11.42 7.38 -18.20
CA LEU A 544 12.55 7.06 -19.09
C LEU A 544 12.10 6.28 -20.34
N ASN A 545 12.26 6.87 -21.52
CA ASN A 545 12.01 6.16 -22.76
C ASN A 545 13.05 5.03 -22.98
N HIS A 546 12.57 3.82 -23.27
CA HIS A 546 13.41 2.63 -23.41
C HIS A 546 14.31 2.69 -24.65
N GLU A 547 13.77 3.10 -25.80
CA GLU A 547 14.55 3.17 -27.05
C GLU A 547 15.69 4.19 -26.95
N ILE A 548 15.43 5.35 -26.36
CA ILE A 548 16.48 6.36 -26.09
C ILE A 548 17.52 5.82 -25.10
N LEU A 549 17.08 5.10 -24.05
CA LEU A 549 17.99 4.48 -23.09
C LEU A 549 18.93 3.48 -23.78
N PHE A 550 18.40 2.54 -24.57
CA PHE A 550 19.23 1.52 -25.21
C PHE A 550 20.16 2.11 -26.27
N ASN A 551 19.71 3.11 -27.01
CA ASN A 551 20.57 3.83 -27.95
C ASN A 551 21.77 4.47 -27.23
N LYS A 552 21.53 5.16 -26.11
CA LYS A 552 22.61 5.72 -25.27
C LYS A 552 23.56 4.65 -24.74
N LEU A 553 23.05 3.53 -24.23
CA LEU A 553 23.89 2.44 -23.71
C LEU A 553 24.84 1.92 -24.79
N TYR A 554 24.36 1.78 -26.03
CA TYR A 554 25.17 1.37 -27.17
C TYR A 554 26.34 2.33 -27.43
N HIS A 555 26.06 3.63 -27.40
CA HIS A 555 27.06 4.68 -27.58
C HIS A 555 28.06 4.78 -26.42
N TYR A 556 27.68 4.35 -25.22
CA TYR A 556 28.57 4.19 -24.07
C TYR A 556 29.36 2.87 -24.07
N GLY A 557 29.32 2.10 -25.16
CA GLY A 557 30.14 0.90 -25.32
C GLY A 557 29.52 -0.38 -24.79
N ILE A 558 28.27 -0.34 -24.30
CA ILE A 558 27.53 -1.56 -23.97
C ILE A 558 27.00 -2.12 -25.28
N ARG A 559 27.72 -3.06 -25.87
CA ARG A 559 27.46 -3.64 -27.21
C ARG A 559 27.27 -5.15 -27.14
N GLY A 560 27.18 -5.80 -28.29
CA GLY A 560 27.10 -7.25 -28.38
C GLY A 560 25.83 -7.83 -27.81
N LYS A 561 25.93 -9.11 -27.49
CA LYS A 561 24.87 -9.90 -26.86
C LYS A 561 24.41 -9.35 -25.50
N LEU A 562 25.27 -8.61 -24.78
CA LEU A 562 24.87 -7.92 -23.54
C LEU A 562 23.83 -6.83 -23.80
N TRP A 563 24.05 -6.01 -24.84
CA TRP A 563 23.10 -4.97 -25.23
C TRP A 563 21.75 -5.55 -25.64
N ILE A 564 21.77 -6.61 -26.46
CA ILE A 564 20.56 -7.31 -26.92
C ILE A 564 19.78 -7.86 -25.73
N LEU A 565 20.45 -8.53 -24.79
CA LEU A 565 19.82 -9.10 -23.61
C LEU A 565 19.20 -8.01 -22.70
N LEU A 566 19.86 -6.87 -22.56
CA LEU A 566 19.32 -5.72 -21.82
C LEU A 566 18.08 -5.14 -22.50
N ARG A 567 18.10 -4.97 -23.83
CA ARG A 567 16.91 -4.53 -24.59
C ARG A 567 15.76 -5.52 -24.42
N ASN A 568 16.03 -6.83 -24.55
CA ASN A 568 15.03 -7.87 -24.39
C ASN A 568 14.50 -8.01 -22.96
N LEU A 569 15.25 -7.59 -21.94
CA LEU A 569 14.74 -7.53 -20.55
C LEU A 569 13.58 -6.54 -20.40
N TYR A 570 13.60 -5.42 -21.13
CA TYR A 570 12.57 -4.38 -21.07
C TYR A 570 11.52 -4.50 -22.18
N LYS A 571 11.85 -5.16 -23.30
CA LYS A 571 10.91 -5.43 -24.39
C LYS A 571 9.75 -6.32 -23.91
N GLY A 572 8.52 -5.85 -24.17
CA GLY A 572 7.30 -6.58 -23.80
C GLY A 572 7.04 -6.63 -22.30
N MET A 573 7.52 -5.63 -21.53
CA MET A 573 7.21 -5.52 -20.11
C MET A 573 5.74 -5.08 -19.92
N SER A 574 4.80 -6.02 -20.00
CA SER A 574 3.35 -5.74 -20.01
C SER A 574 2.60 -6.11 -18.73
N SER A 575 3.28 -6.65 -17.71
CA SER A 575 2.60 -7.37 -16.61
C SER A 575 2.99 -6.88 -15.21
N ILE A 576 2.79 -5.59 -14.95
CA ILE A 576 2.86 -5.05 -13.58
C ILE A 576 1.45 -4.92 -13.02
N LYS A 577 1.20 -5.49 -11.85
CA LYS A 577 -0.07 -5.33 -11.12
C LYS A 577 0.08 -4.35 -9.99
N VAL A 578 -0.89 -3.44 -9.82
CA VAL A 578 -0.89 -2.50 -8.69
C VAL A 578 -1.61 -3.13 -7.52
N LYS A 579 -0.92 -3.27 -6.38
CA LYS A 579 -1.47 -3.82 -5.15
C LYS A 579 -1.92 -2.72 -4.20
N TRP A 580 -3.20 -2.75 -3.85
CA TRP A 580 -3.81 -1.84 -2.88
C TRP A 580 -4.75 -2.59 -1.95
N GLU A 581 -4.61 -2.39 -0.64
CA GLU A 581 -5.41 -3.05 0.42
C GLU A 581 -5.54 -4.58 0.34
N GLY A 582 -4.63 -5.25 -0.38
CA GLY A 582 -4.62 -6.71 -0.53
C GLY A 582 -5.15 -7.19 -1.88
N GLN A 583 -5.86 -6.33 -2.61
CA GLN A 583 -6.25 -6.57 -4.00
C GLN A 583 -5.14 -6.19 -4.97
N CYS A 584 -5.23 -6.72 -6.17
CA CYS A 584 -4.39 -6.35 -7.31
C CYS A 584 -5.27 -5.86 -8.46
N THR A 585 -4.80 -4.87 -9.22
CA THR A 585 -5.42 -4.48 -10.48
C THR A 585 -5.19 -5.55 -11.55
N GLU A 586 -5.84 -5.37 -12.69
CA GLU A 586 -5.37 -5.97 -13.94
C GLU A 586 -3.96 -5.45 -14.31
N ASP A 587 -3.34 -6.11 -15.28
CA ASP A 587 -2.00 -5.80 -15.75
C ASP A 587 -1.91 -4.36 -16.32
N VAL A 588 -0.84 -3.65 -15.94
CA VAL A 588 -0.43 -2.35 -16.46
C VAL A 588 0.70 -2.57 -17.46
N MET A 589 0.50 -2.08 -18.68
CA MET A 589 1.50 -2.15 -19.74
C MET A 589 2.58 -1.09 -19.51
N VAL A 590 3.86 -1.49 -19.53
CA VAL A 590 4.98 -0.60 -19.29
C VAL A 590 5.77 -0.35 -20.57
N LEU A 591 5.51 0.81 -21.17
CA LEU A 591 6.13 1.28 -22.40
C LEU A 591 7.28 2.27 -22.14
N GLN A 592 7.38 2.81 -20.92
CA GLN A 592 8.48 3.65 -20.47
C GLN A 592 8.75 3.46 -18.97
N GLY A 593 9.87 4.01 -18.53
CA GLY A 593 10.32 3.97 -17.16
C GLY A 593 11.12 2.72 -16.84
N ILE A 594 11.95 2.83 -15.81
CA ILE A 594 12.72 1.72 -15.28
C ILE A 594 12.21 1.38 -13.88
N GLN A 595 12.20 0.09 -13.54
CA GLN A 595 11.58 -0.38 -12.31
C GLN A 595 12.24 0.24 -11.07
N GLN A 596 11.47 1.00 -10.28
CA GLN A 596 11.95 1.58 -9.02
C GLN A 596 12.24 0.47 -8.00
N GLY A 597 13.46 0.45 -7.47
CA GLY A 597 13.92 -0.53 -6.48
C GLY A 597 14.66 -1.73 -7.06
N ALA A 598 14.71 -1.88 -8.39
CA ALA A 598 15.63 -2.82 -9.05
C ALA A 598 17.06 -2.28 -9.00
N LYS A 599 18.04 -3.19 -8.81
CA LYS A 599 19.46 -2.82 -8.70
C LYS A 599 19.99 -2.23 -10.01
N LEU A 600 19.65 -2.87 -11.14
CA LEU A 600 20.08 -2.49 -12.48
C LEU A 600 19.59 -1.08 -12.85
N SER A 601 18.37 -0.72 -12.44
CA SER A 601 17.76 0.59 -12.74
C SER A 601 18.64 1.78 -12.35
N THR A 602 19.31 1.72 -11.20
CA THR A 602 20.19 2.82 -10.78
C THR A 602 21.37 3.03 -11.73
N THR A 603 21.99 1.95 -12.23
CA THR A 603 23.07 2.04 -13.22
C THR A 603 22.54 2.57 -14.55
N LEU A 604 21.40 2.06 -15.02
CA LEU A 604 20.78 2.51 -16.28
C LEU A 604 20.44 4.00 -16.25
N TYR A 605 19.94 4.50 -15.11
CA TYR A 605 19.67 5.92 -14.92
C TYR A 605 20.95 6.76 -15.00
N LYS A 606 22.05 6.30 -14.38
CA LYS A 606 23.35 6.98 -14.47
C LYS A 606 23.83 7.07 -15.92
N CYS A 607 23.76 5.97 -16.68
CA CYS A 607 24.10 5.98 -18.11
C CYS A 607 23.25 7.00 -18.88
N TYR A 608 21.95 7.06 -18.58
CA TYR A 608 21.03 7.95 -19.24
C TYR A 608 21.38 9.44 -19.05
N ASN A 609 21.66 9.84 -17.81
CA ASN A 609 21.99 11.23 -17.47
C ASN A 609 23.43 11.62 -17.78
N ASN A 610 24.34 10.67 -18.00
CA ASN A 610 25.76 10.93 -18.18
C ASN A 610 26.05 11.95 -19.30
N VAL A 611 25.24 11.93 -20.36
CA VAL A 611 25.44 12.78 -21.55
C VAL A 611 25.28 14.26 -21.21
N ILE A 612 24.35 14.59 -20.31
CA ILE A 612 24.10 15.96 -19.86
C ILE A 612 25.34 16.46 -19.11
N LEU A 613 25.83 15.66 -18.17
CA LEU A 613 26.99 16.02 -17.35
C LEU A 613 28.28 16.12 -18.19
N ASP A 614 28.45 15.24 -19.18
CA ASP A 614 29.57 15.28 -20.10
C ASP A 614 29.53 16.52 -20.99
N SER A 615 28.36 16.89 -21.53
CA SER A 615 28.20 18.11 -22.33
C SER A 615 28.46 19.36 -21.51
N ILE A 616 27.95 19.44 -20.28
CA ILE A 616 28.21 20.57 -19.37
C ILE A 616 29.70 20.67 -19.07
N LEU A 617 30.38 19.57 -18.70
CA LEU A 617 31.80 19.61 -18.37
C LEU A 617 32.66 19.99 -19.59
N LYS A 618 32.35 19.45 -20.78
CA LYS A 618 33.06 19.76 -22.03
C LYS A 618 32.84 21.20 -22.51
N SER A 619 31.73 21.82 -22.14
CA SER A 619 31.45 23.22 -22.53
C SER A 619 32.44 24.21 -21.90
N GLY A 620 33.07 23.83 -20.79
CA GLY A 620 33.94 24.71 -20.00
C GLY A 620 33.18 25.80 -19.23
N LEU A 621 31.85 25.80 -19.27
CA LEU A 621 31.00 26.73 -18.54
C LEU A 621 30.90 26.34 -17.06
N GLY A 622 30.64 27.33 -16.21
CA GLY A 622 30.24 27.11 -14.82
C GLY A 622 31.33 27.41 -13.79
N ALA A 623 31.09 27.03 -12.54
CA ALA A 623 31.97 27.33 -11.42
C ALA A 623 33.15 26.36 -11.29
N CYS A 624 34.25 26.85 -10.73
CA CYS A 624 35.42 26.07 -10.37
C CYS A 624 35.74 26.23 -8.87
N ILE A 625 36.35 25.20 -8.28
CA ILE A 625 36.98 25.24 -6.97
C ILE A 625 38.48 25.08 -7.18
N GLY A 626 39.24 26.17 -7.09
CA GLY A 626 40.62 26.19 -7.60
C GLY A 626 40.64 25.83 -9.09
N ASP A 627 41.44 24.83 -9.46
CA ASP A 627 41.58 24.35 -10.84
C ASP A 627 40.56 23.25 -11.21
N ILE A 628 39.63 22.91 -10.31
CA ILE A 628 38.67 21.82 -10.51
C ILE A 628 37.32 22.39 -10.93
N GLN A 629 36.88 22.05 -12.15
CA GLN A 629 35.54 22.38 -12.64
C GLN A 629 34.47 21.60 -11.86
N VAL A 630 33.48 22.35 -11.34
CA VAL A 630 32.32 21.79 -10.62
C VAL A 630 31.01 22.43 -11.09
N PRO A 631 30.69 22.41 -12.39
CA PRO A 631 29.54 23.14 -12.93
C PRO A 631 28.18 22.53 -12.59
N ALA A 632 28.13 21.23 -12.29
CA ALA A 632 26.86 20.52 -12.05
C ALA A 632 26.97 19.34 -11.06
N PRO A 633 27.39 19.54 -9.78
CA PRO A 633 27.33 18.47 -8.78
C PRO A 633 25.94 17.83 -8.74
N THR A 634 25.89 16.52 -8.94
CA THR A 634 24.63 15.79 -9.16
C THR A 634 24.50 14.64 -8.17
N CYS A 635 23.28 14.43 -7.66
CA CYS A 635 22.93 13.26 -6.89
C CYS A 635 21.67 12.62 -7.48
N ALA A 636 21.85 11.55 -8.27
CA ALA A 636 20.76 10.90 -8.99
C ALA A 636 20.10 11.87 -9.98
N ASP A 637 18.82 12.20 -9.78
CA ASP A 637 18.00 13.12 -10.57
C ASP A 637 18.16 14.59 -10.15
N ASP A 638 18.67 14.85 -8.94
CA ASP A 638 18.90 16.22 -8.45
C ASP A 638 20.23 16.77 -9.00
N ILE A 639 20.15 17.84 -9.80
CA ILE A 639 21.31 18.53 -10.38
C ILE A 639 21.44 19.92 -9.74
N ALA A 640 22.60 20.23 -9.18
CA ALA A 640 22.93 21.58 -8.71
C ALA A 640 23.86 22.26 -9.72
N VAL A 641 23.32 23.13 -10.57
CA VAL A 641 24.09 23.96 -11.49
C VAL A 641 24.78 25.09 -10.73
N LEU A 642 26.08 25.26 -10.98
CA LEU A 642 26.93 26.28 -10.38
C LEU A 642 27.58 27.09 -11.49
N ALA A 643 27.34 28.40 -11.50
CA ALA A 643 27.83 29.28 -12.56
C ALA A 643 28.36 30.60 -12.01
N ASN A 644 29.43 31.11 -12.62
CA ASN A 644 30.07 32.37 -12.22
C ASN A 644 29.53 33.60 -12.99
N SER A 645 28.67 33.39 -13.98
CA SER A 645 28.03 34.44 -14.77
C SER A 645 26.62 34.01 -15.18
N THR A 646 25.76 34.98 -15.50
CA THR A 646 24.42 34.67 -16.03
C THR A 646 24.47 34.00 -17.40
N ALA A 647 25.48 34.31 -18.22
CA ALA A 647 25.72 33.67 -19.51
C ALA A 647 26.11 32.19 -19.35
N ASP A 648 26.97 31.87 -18.37
CA ASP A 648 27.35 30.49 -18.02
C ASP A 648 26.12 29.72 -17.53
N ALA A 649 25.33 30.33 -16.65
CA ALA A 649 24.12 29.71 -16.12
C ALA A 649 23.14 29.39 -17.26
N GLN A 650 22.89 30.36 -18.15
CA GLN A 650 22.00 30.17 -19.30
C GLN A 650 22.54 29.10 -20.25
N GLY A 651 23.84 29.12 -20.58
CA GLY A 651 24.43 28.11 -21.46
C GLY A 651 24.35 26.69 -20.89
N ILE A 652 24.49 26.53 -19.56
CA ILE A 652 24.28 25.23 -18.90
C ILE A 652 22.80 24.82 -18.98
N LEU A 653 21.87 25.75 -18.74
CA LEU A 653 20.43 25.48 -18.87
C LEU A 653 20.04 25.11 -20.30
N ASP A 654 20.62 25.74 -21.31
CA ASP A 654 20.38 25.44 -22.73
C ASP A 654 20.87 24.02 -23.07
N ILE A 655 22.02 23.60 -22.53
CA ILE A 655 22.53 22.23 -22.67
C ILE A 655 21.57 21.23 -22.02
N VAL A 656 21.11 21.52 -20.79
CA VAL A 656 20.15 20.67 -20.09
C VAL A 656 18.86 20.57 -20.90
N GLN A 657 18.29 21.71 -21.32
CA GLN A 657 17.05 21.78 -22.09
C GLN A 657 17.16 21.01 -23.41
N HIS A 658 18.27 21.17 -24.15
CA HIS A 658 18.51 20.43 -25.39
C HIS A 658 18.41 18.92 -25.19
N HIS A 659 19.08 18.41 -24.15
CA HIS A 659 19.07 16.99 -23.85
C HIS A 659 17.71 16.53 -23.31
N THR A 660 17.12 17.25 -22.35
CA THR A 660 15.86 16.84 -21.72
C THR A 660 14.70 16.84 -22.72
N SER A 661 14.64 17.81 -23.64
CA SER A 661 13.64 17.84 -24.71
C SER A 661 13.81 16.68 -25.68
N ARG A 662 15.05 16.35 -26.07
CA ARG A 662 15.34 15.18 -26.92
C ARG A 662 14.96 13.88 -26.23
N ASP A 663 15.19 13.81 -24.93
CA ASP A 663 15.13 12.60 -24.14
C ASP A 663 13.74 12.37 -23.51
N LEU A 664 12.74 13.21 -23.80
CA LEU A 664 11.38 13.14 -23.19
C LEU A 664 11.40 13.30 -21.65
N VAL A 665 12.41 13.98 -21.12
CA VAL A 665 12.51 14.28 -19.69
C VAL A 665 11.98 15.70 -19.44
N LYS A 666 11.06 15.84 -18.51
CA LYS A 666 10.53 17.13 -18.09
C LYS A 666 11.21 17.59 -16.82
N ILE A 667 11.72 18.81 -16.78
CA ILE A 667 12.18 19.44 -15.54
C ILE A 667 10.96 20.04 -14.82
N ASN A 668 10.95 19.96 -13.49
CA ASN A 668 9.88 20.49 -12.66
C ASN A 668 10.17 21.95 -12.25
N PRO A 669 9.49 22.96 -12.84
CA PRO A 669 9.77 24.36 -12.54
C PRO A 669 9.45 24.71 -11.08
N THR A 670 8.38 24.14 -10.52
CA THR A 670 7.92 24.45 -9.14
C THR A 670 8.88 23.98 -8.06
N LYS A 671 9.80 23.07 -8.40
CA LYS A 671 10.84 22.57 -7.50
C LYS A 671 12.24 23.03 -7.89
N SER A 672 12.36 23.76 -8.99
CA SER A 672 13.64 24.27 -9.46
C SER A 672 13.83 25.69 -8.93
N GLU A 673 14.91 25.92 -8.20
CA GLU A 673 15.15 27.17 -7.47
C GLU A 673 16.50 27.76 -7.88
N ALA A 674 16.55 29.08 -8.01
CA ALA A 674 17.78 29.83 -8.27
C ALA A 674 18.13 30.71 -7.07
N VAL A 675 19.40 30.68 -6.67
CA VAL A 675 19.96 31.46 -5.56
C VAL A 675 21.21 32.20 -6.05
N LEU A 676 21.25 33.50 -5.80
CA LEU A 676 22.36 34.38 -6.17
C LEU A 676 23.25 34.73 -4.97
N TYR A 677 24.55 34.49 -5.09
CA TYR A 677 25.57 34.90 -4.12
C TYR A 677 26.46 36.00 -4.72
N ASN A 678 26.37 37.21 -4.16
CA ASN A 678 27.15 38.37 -4.59
C ASN A 678 28.38 38.64 -3.73
N ALA A 679 29.34 39.39 -4.30
CA ALA A 679 30.59 39.87 -3.71
C ALA A 679 30.48 40.56 -2.33
N LYS A 680 29.30 41.06 -1.96
CA LYS A 680 29.02 41.77 -0.69
C LYS A 680 28.39 40.88 0.41
N GLY A 681 28.23 39.59 0.18
CA GLY A 681 27.81 38.62 1.20
C GLY A 681 26.32 38.60 1.56
N SER A 682 25.47 39.38 0.89
CA SER A 682 24.02 39.33 1.04
C SER A 682 23.38 38.36 0.04
N ASN A 683 22.46 37.50 0.52
CA ASN A 683 21.53 36.76 -0.34
C ASN A 683 20.57 37.78 -0.97
N ILE A 684 20.55 37.88 -2.30
CA ILE A 684 19.79 38.96 -2.97
C ILE A 684 18.38 38.52 -3.35
N SER A 685 18.15 37.23 -3.63
CA SER A 685 16.81 36.71 -3.94
C SER A 685 16.80 35.20 -4.13
N THR A 686 15.69 34.57 -3.75
CA THR A 686 15.29 33.27 -4.29
C THR A 686 14.39 33.56 -5.50
N LEU A 687 14.77 33.11 -6.69
CA LEU A 687 13.97 33.25 -7.91
C LEU A 687 13.57 31.85 -8.40
N HIS A 688 12.42 31.74 -9.06
CA HIS A 688 12.08 30.51 -9.80
C HIS A 688 13.00 30.42 -11.01
N ALA A 689 13.65 29.27 -11.18
CA ALA A 689 14.74 29.10 -12.14
C ALA A 689 14.30 28.84 -13.59
N ILE A 690 13.01 28.57 -13.81
CA ILE A 690 12.42 28.15 -15.09
C ILE A 690 11.08 28.85 -15.28
#